data_AF-A0A8I1NJK7-F1
#
_entry.id   AF-A0A8I1NJK7-F1
#
_cell.length_a   1.000
_cell.length_b   1.000
_cell.length_c   1.000
_cell.angle_alpha   90.00
_cell.angle_beta   90.00
_cell.angle_gamma   90.00
#
_symmetry.space_group_name_H-M   'P 1'
#
loop_
_entity.id
_entity.type
_entity.pdbx_description
1 polymer ?
#
loop_
_entity_poly.entity_id
_entity_poly.type
_entity_poly.pdbx_seq_one_letter_code
_entity_poly.pdbx_strand_id
1 'polypeptide(L)'
;MAIGEGMEQTRADTAAAAAAGLQPGPYPVRLRADVMVTMRDGVQLAVDLYLPDGASGSRWPCLLERTPYDKAGTAQSDVVAGYPLPLSKPQIARWFASHGFVVAMQDCRGRYRSQGVFTKYTNEAVDGVDTLAWLAAQSWSDGRVITQGLSYCAHVQTALGSLAPAALSAQFVDSGGFSNAYHGGIRQGGAFELKQATWALKHALLSPLTQQDSSRKAALQAQDIRAWFRRMPWARGDSPVSAAPEYEDYLFEQWEHGDFGPYWQQVELCGERHYDTYADVPMVHMSSWYDPYVRTATDNYLGLSRRKHAPVHLVMGPWIHGRRSQTFAGDVDFGEQATLDAAFGHSFYELRRAWYDHLLGRQADNPFARGRVSIFLMGGGSGRRNAEGRLEHGGRWLHADDWPLPGTTSQAWHLHADGRLDATPPAERFAALDYVYDPARPVPTIGGTITSAEGVMPPGAFDQRDDARFFGCAGTGRDIGERDDVLCFRSAPLARAVDIAGPIRVRLFVSSDCRDTDITIKLIDEYPPHADYPHGFAMNLSDGILRLRYRDSWQQPRWLAPGEVVEVEVEAFATANHFAVGHRIRLDVSSSNYPHFDLNPNTDTAPGRWRESRPAHNRVHLDRAHPSRLLLPVLPVASPA
;
A
#
# COMPACT_ATOMS: atom_id res chain seq x y z
N MET A 1 -26.30 -28.51 24.11
CA MET A 1 -26.79 -27.18 23.68
C MET A 1 -25.93 -26.54 22.58
N ALA A 2 -24.63 -26.84 22.45
CA ALA A 2 -23.74 -26.25 21.44
C ALA A 2 -23.99 -26.65 19.95
N ILE A 3 -24.82 -27.65 19.67
CA ILE A 3 -25.07 -28.13 18.29
C ILE A 3 -26.09 -27.24 17.54
N GLY A 4 -27.01 -26.61 18.27
CA GLY A 4 -28.05 -25.73 17.71
C GLY A 4 -27.51 -24.37 17.27
N GLU A 5 -26.70 -23.73 18.12
CA GLU A 5 -26.08 -22.42 17.82
C GLU A 5 -25.13 -22.49 16.61
N GLY A 6 -24.36 -23.59 16.47
CA GLY A 6 -23.47 -23.78 15.33
C GLY A 6 -24.20 -23.97 13.99
N MET A 7 -25.38 -24.59 13.99
CA MET A 7 -26.20 -24.76 12.77
C MET A 7 -26.90 -23.46 12.37
N GLU A 8 -27.40 -22.67 13.32
CA GLU A 8 -28.03 -21.37 13.04
C GLU A 8 -27.02 -20.36 12.49
N GLN A 9 -25.83 -20.28 13.08
CA GLN A 9 -24.76 -19.42 12.56
C GLN A 9 -24.34 -19.82 11.14
N THR A 10 -24.28 -21.13 10.86
CA THR A 10 -23.96 -21.63 9.51
C THR A 10 -25.02 -21.22 8.48
N ARG A 11 -26.31 -21.24 8.84
CA ARG A 11 -27.40 -20.78 7.97
C ARG A 11 -27.34 -19.28 7.73
N ALA A 12 -27.10 -18.48 8.76
CA ALA A 12 -26.97 -17.03 8.65
C ALA A 12 -25.77 -16.62 7.78
N ASP A 13 -24.63 -17.26 7.96
CA ASP A 13 -23.42 -17.02 7.16
C ASP A 13 -23.66 -17.34 5.67
N THR A 14 -24.34 -18.47 5.39
CA THR A 14 -24.67 -18.89 4.03
C THR A 14 -25.65 -17.92 3.36
N ALA A 15 -26.65 -17.44 4.10
CA ALA A 15 -27.63 -16.48 3.59
C ALA A 15 -26.99 -15.12 3.25
N ALA A 16 -26.05 -14.65 4.07
CA ALA A 16 -25.33 -13.40 3.82
C ALA A 16 -24.42 -13.49 2.58
N ALA A 17 -23.68 -14.59 2.42
CA ALA A 17 -22.88 -14.82 1.21
C ALA A 17 -23.75 -14.89 -0.05
N ALA A 18 -24.89 -15.59 0.01
CA ALA A 18 -25.84 -15.65 -1.09
C ALA A 18 -26.44 -14.27 -1.44
N ALA A 19 -26.70 -13.43 -0.42
CA ALA A 19 -27.15 -12.04 -0.64
C ALA A 19 -26.09 -11.17 -1.34
N ALA A 20 -24.80 -11.49 -1.18
CA ALA A 20 -23.69 -10.89 -1.91
C ALA A 20 -23.44 -11.54 -3.29
N GLY A 21 -24.34 -12.41 -3.76
CA GLY A 21 -24.21 -13.13 -5.04
C GLY A 21 -23.33 -14.39 -5.00
N LEU A 22 -22.72 -14.72 -3.86
CA LEU A 22 -21.84 -15.88 -3.72
C LEU A 22 -22.64 -17.14 -3.40
N GLN A 23 -22.87 -17.97 -4.41
CA GLN A 23 -23.56 -19.25 -4.23
C GLN A 23 -22.68 -20.26 -3.48
N PRO A 24 -23.21 -21.01 -2.50
CA PRO A 24 -22.45 -22.05 -1.82
C PRO A 24 -22.14 -23.22 -2.77
N GLY A 25 -21.02 -23.90 -2.52
CA GLY A 25 -20.63 -25.10 -3.25
C GLY A 25 -21.36 -26.36 -2.73
N PRO A 26 -21.05 -27.54 -3.31
CA PRO A 26 -21.82 -28.76 -3.07
C PRO A 26 -21.56 -29.41 -1.70
N TYR A 27 -20.54 -28.97 -0.95
CA TYR A 27 -20.16 -29.60 0.31
C TYR A 27 -20.70 -28.83 1.54
N PRO A 28 -21.39 -29.49 2.47
CA PRO A 28 -21.60 -28.94 3.81
C PRO A 28 -20.26 -28.64 4.49
N VAL A 29 -20.24 -27.67 5.42
CA VAL A 29 -19.00 -27.22 6.07
C VAL A 29 -19.05 -27.46 7.57
N ARG A 30 -18.00 -28.11 8.08
CA ARG A 30 -17.79 -28.34 9.52
C ARG A 30 -16.68 -27.43 10.04
N LEU A 31 -16.97 -26.64 11.08
CA LEU A 31 -15.99 -25.83 11.78
C LEU A 31 -15.35 -26.63 12.93
N ARG A 32 -14.02 -26.59 13.03
CA ARG A 32 -13.28 -26.87 14.26
C ARG A 32 -12.60 -25.58 14.70
N ALA A 33 -13.16 -24.95 15.72
CA ALA A 33 -12.67 -23.67 16.22
C ALA A 33 -11.49 -23.85 17.20
N ASP A 34 -10.63 -22.85 17.24
CA ASP A 34 -9.56 -22.69 18.25
C ASP A 34 -8.65 -23.93 18.39
N VAL A 35 -8.30 -24.55 17.26
CA VAL A 35 -7.30 -25.61 17.23
C VAL A 35 -5.93 -24.98 17.50
N MET A 36 -5.31 -25.37 18.61
CA MET A 36 -4.01 -24.84 19.02
C MET A 36 -2.88 -25.59 18.30
N VAL A 37 -2.11 -24.87 17.48
CA VAL A 37 -0.96 -25.39 16.73
C VAL A 37 0.32 -24.95 17.42
N THR A 38 1.13 -25.91 17.87
CA THR A 38 2.40 -25.66 18.57
C THR A 38 3.50 -25.31 17.57
N MET A 39 4.09 -24.13 17.71
CA MET A 39 5.26 -23.68 16.96
C MET A 39 6.54 -24.32 17.50
N ARG A 40 7.66 -24.18 16.77
CA ARG A 40 8.97 -24.72 17.15
C ARG A 40 9.48 -24.31 18.53
N ASP A 41 9.03 -23.16 19.03
CA ASP A 41 9.41 -22.62 20.34
C ASP A 41 8.40 -22.95 21.45
N GLY A 42 7.39 -23.77 21.16
CA GLY A 42 6.37 -24.21 22.11
C GLY A 42 5.17 -23.26 22.24
N VAL A 43 5.22 -22.05 21.65
CA VAL A 43 4.07 -21.15 21.63
C VAL A 43 2.97 -21.74 20.75
N GLN A 44 1.73 -21.64 21.19
CA GLN A 44 0.58 -22.17 20.45
C GLN A 44 -0.22 -21.07 19.77
N LEU A 45 -0.43 -21.21 18.47
CA LEU A 45 -1.25 -20.30 17.66
C LEU A 45 -2.63 -20.92 17.41
N ALA A 46 -3.68 -20.13 17.59
CA ALA A 46 -5.07 -20.56 17.42
C ALA A 46 -5.49 -20.53 15.95
N VAL A 47 -6.07 -21.63 15.47
CA VAL A 47 -6.53 -21.82 14.09
C VAL A 47 -8.00 -22.27 14.07
N ASP A 48 -8.82 -21.59 13.28
CA ASP A 48 -10.13 -22.10 12.90
C ASP A 48 -10.01 -22.89 11.59
N LEU A 49 -10.49 -24.14 11.60
CA LEU A 49 -10.52 -25.01 10.44
C LEU A 49 -11.95 -25.18 9.93
N TYR A 50 -12.19 -24.73 8.70
CA TYR A 50 -13.43 -24.93 7.96
C TYR A 50 -13.23 -26.10 6.99
N LEU A 51 -13.88 -27.23 7.28
CA LEU A 51 -13.66 -28.51 6.60
C LEU A 51 -14.88 -28.84 5.70
N PRO A 52 -14.68 -29.18 4.43
CA PRO A 52 -15.75 -29.73 3.59
C PRO A 52 -16.14 -31.13 4.05
N ASP A 53 -17.44 -31.39 4.10
CA ASP A 53 -18.01 -32.71 4.43
C ASP A 53 -18.26 -33.49 3.13
N GLY A 54 -17.23 -34.21 2.67
CA GLY A 54 -17.30 -35.09 1.50
C GLY A 54 -17.34 -36.58 1.85
N ALA A 55 -17.10 -37.44 0.86
CA ALA A 55 -17.03 -38.89 1.08
C ALA A 55 -15.93 -39.25 2.10
N SER A 56 -16.12 -40.35 2.83
CA SER A 56 -15.13 -40.84 3.80
C SER A 56 -13.76 -41.02 3.13
N GLY A 57 -12.70 -40.51 3.76
CA GLY A 57 -11.34 -40.55 3.23
C GLY A 57 -10.99 -39.47 2.20
N SER A 58 -11.91 -38.54 1.89
CA SER A 58 -11.60 -37.39 1.03
C SER A 58 -10.46 -36.55 1.61
N ARG A 59 -9.53 -36.16 0.73
CA ARG A 59 -8.41 -35.26 1.03
C ARG A 59 -8.54 -34.00 0.20
N TRP A 60 -8.14 -32.87 0.79
CA TRP A 60 -8.42 -31.55 0.24
C TRP A 60 -7.18 -30.66 0.27
N PRO A 61 -7.05 -29.74 -0.71
CA PRO A 61 -6.08 -28.66 -0.62
C PRO A 61 -6.51 -27.69 0.50
N CYS A 62 -5.53 -27.07 1.15
CA CYS A 62 -5.79 -26.11 2.21
C CYS A 62 -5.54 -24.67 1.74
N LEU A 63 -6.46 -23.75 2.04
CA LEU A 63 -6.25 -22.32 1.96
C LEU A 63 -5.86 -21.80 3.34
N LEU A 64 -4.71 -21.15 3.47
CA LEU A 64 -4.24 -20.54 4.72
C LEU A 64 -4.29 -19.02 4.62
N GLU A 65 -4.93 -18.39 5.59
CA GLU A 65 -4.79 -16.96 5.88
C GLU A 65 -4.35 -16.78 7.34
N ARG A 66 -3.18 -16.16 7.54
CA ARG A 66 -2.66 -15.76 8.86
C ARG A 66 -2.93 -14.27 9.04
N THR A 67 -3.56 -13.88 10.15
CA THR A 67 -4.06 -12.52 10.36
C THR A 67 -3.80 -12.01 11.78
N PRO A 68 -3.37 -10.75 11.96
CA PRO A 68 -3.35 -10.09 13.27
C PRO A 68 -4.66 -9.34 13.57
N TYR A 69 -5.74 -9.61 12.81
CA TYR A 69 -7.00 -8.84 12.78
C TYR A 69 -8.25 -9.63 13.20
N ASP A 70 -8.10 -10.66 14.04
CA ASP A 70 -9.11 -11.64 14.46
C ASP A 70 -9.50 -12.55 13.31
N LYS A 71 -9.21 -13.84 13.44
CA LYS A 71 -9.67 -14.87 12.51
C LYS A 71 -11.20 -14.97 12.39
N ALA A 72 -11.94 -14.43 13.38
CA ALA A 72 -13.40 -14.32 13.36
C ALA A 72 -13.92 -12.92 12.96
N GLY A 73 -13.04 -11.98 12.60
CA GLY A 73 -13.39 -10.59 12.32
C GLY A 73 -13.98 -10.34 10.93
N THR A 74 -14.31 -9.07 10.68
CA THR A 74 -14.79 -8.55 9.39
C THR A 74 -13.91 -7.39 8.94
N ALA A 75 -13.26 -7.51 7.78
CA ALA A 75 -12.51 -6.40 7.21
C ALA A 75 -13.43 -5.55 6.31
N GLN A 76 -13.27 -4.24 6.35
CA GLN A 76 -14.10 -3.34 5.52
C GLN A 76 -13.84 -3.53 4.01
N SER A 77 -12.68 -4.06 3.64
CA SER A 77 -12.27 -4.40 2.27
C SER A 77 -12.94 -5.67 1.71
N ASP A 78 -13.61 -6.45 2.55
CA ASP A 78 -14.16 -7.75 2.18
C ASP A 78 -15.55 -7.62 1.53
N VAL A 79 -15.66 -6.75 0.52
CA VAL A 79 -16.89 -6.44 -0.22
C VAL A 79 -16.87 -7.06 -1.62
N VAL A 80 -18.04 -7.11 -2.26
CA VAL A 80 -18.24 -7.52 -3.66
C VAL A 80 -18.81 -6.33 -4.42
N ALA A 81 -18.48 -6.18 -5.71
CA ALA A 81 -19.05 -5.10 -6.51
C ALA A 81 -20.58 -5.16 -6.51
N GLY A 82 -21.23 -4.00 -6.34
CA GLY A 82 -22.70 -3.91 -6.22
C GLY A 82 -23.28 -4.37 -4.88
N TYR A 83 -22.48 -4.87 -3.94
CA TYR A 83 -22.91 -5.25 -2.59
C TYR A 83 -22.10 -4.52 -1.51
N PRO A 84 -22.68 -3.52 -0.83
CA PRO A 84 -21.92 -2.59 0.01
C PRO A 84 -21.55 -3.12 1.40
N LEU A 85 -22.12 -4.26 1.83
CA LEU A 85 -21.85 -4.82 3.16
C LEU A 85 -20.63 -5.76 3.11
N PRO A 86 -19.66 -5.61 4.02
CA PRO A 86 -18.51 -6.51 4.07
C PRO A 86 -18.92 -7.89 4.59
N LEU A 87 -18.34 -8.92 3.99
CA LEU A 87 -18.43 -10.30 4.46
C LEU A 87 -17.43 -10.54 5.58
N SER A 88 -17.83 -11.31 6.59
CA SER A 88 -16.92 -11.73 7.66
C SER A 88 -15.94 -12.80 7.17
N LYS A 89 -14.78 -12.93 7.83
CA LYS A 89 -13.82 -14.00 7.55
C LYS A 89 -14.46 -15.39 7.66
N PRO A 90 -15.32 -15.69 8.67
CA PRO A 90 -16.08 -16.93 8.71
C PRO A 90 -16.98 -17.17 7.50
N GLN A 91 -17.68 -16.15 6.99
CA GLN A 91 -18.54 -16.27 5.81
C GLN A 91 -17.73 -16.64 4.57
N ILE A 92 -16.60 -15.95 4.37
CA ILE A 92 -15.68 -16.20 3.25
C ILE A 92 -15.06 -17.60 3.36
N ALA A 93 -14.62 -17.98 4.56
CA ALA A 93 -14.02 -19.30 4.81
C ALA A 93 -15.01 -20.43 4.56
N ARG A 94 -16.26 -20.30 5.01
CA ARG A 94 -17.33 -21.27 4.70
C ARG A 94 -17.61 -21.34 3.20
N TRP A 95 -17.63 -20.21 2.50
CA TRP A 95 -17.86 -20.20 1.07
C TRP A 95 -16.78 -20.98 0.32
N PHE A 96 -15.49 -20.69 0.55
CA PHE A 96 -14.41 -21.49 -0.04
C PHE A 96 -14.46 -22.96 0.39
N ALA A 97 -14.75 -23.22 1.66
CA ALA A 97 -14.81 -24.59 2.16
C ALA A 97 -15.89 -25.42 1.47
N SER A 98 -17.06 -24.81 1.23
CA SER A 98 -18.16 -25.48 0.49
C SER A 98 -17.80 -25.84 -0.95
N HIS A 99 -16.73 -25.25 -1.52
CA HIS A 99 -16.19 -25.55 -2.85
C HIS A 99 -15.02 -26.56 -2.83
N GLY A 100 -14.87 -27.33 -1.74
CA GLY A 100 -13.89 -28.41 -1.68
C GLY A 100 -12.48 -27.91 -1.41
N PHE A 101 -12.35 -26.96 -0.48
CA PHE A 101 -11.09 -26.52 0.11
C PHE A 101 -11.19 -26.68 1.62
N VAL A 102 -10.10 -27.00 2.31
CA VAL A 102 -10.04 -26.70 3.76
C VAL A 102 -9.58 -25.28 3.93
N VAL A 103 -10.26 -24.47 4.74
CA VAL A 103 -9.80 -23.11 5.04
C VAL A 103 -9.30 -23.04 6.46
N ALA A 104 -8.04 -22.64 6.63
CA ALA A 104 -7.38 -22.39 7.90
C ALA A 104 -7.24 -20.88 8.12
N MET A 105 -7.96 -20.35 9.10
CA MET A 105 -7.85 -18.96 9.53
C MET A 105 -7.07 -18.92 10.85
N GLN A 106 -5.87 -18.34 10.86
CA GLN A 106 -4.99 -18.34 12.03
C GLN A 106 -4.79 -16.93 12.58
N ASP A 107 -4.92 -16.79 13.90
CA ASP A 107 -4.48 -15.58 14.60
C ASP A 107 -2.95 -15.55 14.70
N CYS A 108 -2.31 -14.47 14.27
CA CYS A 108 -0.86 -14.28 14.45
C CYS A 108 -0.45 -14.32 15.93
N ARG A 109 0.83 -14.57 16.19
CA ARG A 109 1.42 -14.63 17.55
C ARG A 109 1.07 -13.39 18.38
N GLY A 110 0.64 -13.61 19.63
CA GLY A 110 0.24 -12.55 20.57
C GLY A 110 -1.03 -11.79 20.18
N ARG A 111 -1.79 -12.28 19.19
CA ARG A 111 -3.07 -11.70 18.76
C ARG A 111 -4.22 -12.62 19.12
N TYR A 112 -5.30 -12.00 19.62
CA TYR A 112 -6.57 -12.64 19.95
C TYR A 112 -6.40 -13.94 20.73
N ARG A 113 -6.64 -15.10 20.10
CA ARG A 113 -6.65 -16.40 20.77
C ARG A 113 -5.29 -17.11 20.72
N SER A 114 -4.32 -16.55 19.99
CA SER A 114 -2.94 -17.06 19.94
C SER A 114 -2.12 -16.60 21.15
N GLN A 115 -1.27 -17.49 21.64
CA GLN A 115 -0.32 -17.21 22.71
C GLN A 115 0.86 -16.34 22.21
N GLY A 116 1.76 -15.96 23.14
CA GLY A 116 2.97 -15.19 22.85
C GLY A 116 2.77 -13.68 22.97
N VAL A 117 3.78 -12.92 22.56
CA VAL A 117 3.77 -11.44 22.56
C VAL A 117 3.80 -10.96 21.12
N PHE A 118 2.98 -9.95 20.81
CA PHE A 118 2.91 -9.39 19.48
C PHE A 118 4.03 -8.37 19.26
N THR A 119 4.74 -8.49 18.15
CA THR A 119 5.64 -7.49 17.60
C THR A 119 5.35 -7.38 16.11
N LYS A 120 5.24 -6.16 15.60
CA LYS A 120 4.73 -5.96 14.24
C LYS A 120 5.74 -6.47 13.21
N TYR A 121 5.31 -7.41 12.38
CA TYR A 121 6.01 -8.05 11.26
C TYR A 121 7.09 -9.07 11.60
N THR A 122 7.60 -9.16 12.83
CA THR A 122 8.68 -10.10 13.15
C THR A 122 8.12 -11.43 13.70
N ASN A 123 8.80 -12.55 13.44
CA ASN A 123 8.39 -13.96 13.69
C ASN A 123 7.45 -14.60 12.67
N GLU A 124 6.97 -13.83 11.69
CA GLU A 124 5.91 -14.29 10.80
C GLU A 124 6.38 -15.35 9.78
N ALA A 125 7.67 -15.32 9.40
CA ALA A 125 8.21 -16.28 8.45
C ALA A 125 8.23 -17.70 9.04
N VAL A 126 8.81 -17.85 10.24
CA VAL A 126 8.99 -19.17 10.88
C VAL A 126 7.69 -19.75 11.41
N ASP A 127 6.80 -18.93 11.99
CA ASP A 127 5.47 -19.37 12.41
C ASP A 127 4.62 -19.81 11.21
N GLY A 128 4.79 -19.14 10.05
CA GLY A 128 4.15 -19.53 8.80
C GLY A 128 4.63 -20.90 8.29
N VAL A 129 5.93 -21.16 8.36
CA VAL A 129 6.52 -22.47 7.98
C VAL A 129 6.01 -23.59 8.88
N ASP A 130 5.99 -23.39 10.20
CA ASP A 130 5.52 -24.40 11.16
C ASP A 130 4.04 -24.72 10.96
N THR A 131 3.23 -23.68 10.71
CA THR A 131 1.80 -23.82 10.42
C THR A 131 1.56 -24.58 9.11
N LEU A 132 2.32 -24.27 8.05
CA LEU A 132 2.24 -24.98 6.76
C LEU A 132 2.54 -26.47 6.90
N ALA A 133 3.63 -26.80 7.62
CA ALA A 133 4.01 -28.19 7.88
C ALA A 133 2.93 -28.94 8.66
N TRP A 134 2.35 -28.31 9.68
CA TRP A 134 1.27 -28.90 10.46
C TRP A 134 0.01 -29.16 9.62
N LEU A 135 -0.41 -28.20 8.79
CA LEU A 135 -1.59 -28.34 7.91
C LEU A 135 -1.40 -29.45 6.87
N ALA A 136 -0.22 -29.53 6.25
CA ALA A 136 0.09 -30.55 5.25
C ALA A 136 0.09 -31.98 5.82
N ALA A 137 0.43 -32.14 7.11
CA ALA A 137 0.48 -33.43 7.78
C ALA A 137 -0.89 -33.99 8.22
N GLN A 138 -1.97 -33.19 8.13
CA GLN A 138 -3.28 -33.61 8.60
C GLN A 138 -3.90 -34.72 7.71
N SER A 139 -4.70 -35.60 8.31
CA SER A 139 -5.32 -36.73 7.58
C SER A 139 -6.31 -36.31 6.49
N TRP A 140 -6.92 -35.13 6.63
CA TRP A 140 -7.80 -34.52 5.63
C TRP A 140 -7.05 -33.76 4.54
N SER A 141 -5.74 -33.56 4.68
CA SER A 141 -4.95 -32.77 3.74
C SER A 141 -4.46 -33.62 2.58
N ASP A 142 -4.44 -33.04 1.39
CA ASP A 142 -3.75 -33.63 0.23
C ASP A 142 -2.27 -33.21 0.13
N GLY A 143 -1.78 -32.47 1.13
CA GLY A 143 -0.41 -31.99 1.23
C GLY A 143 -0.16 -30.61 0.59
N ARG A 144 -1.13 -30.07 -0.18
CA ARG A 144 -1.01 -28.76 -0.82
C ARG A 144 -1.61 -27.67 0.06
N VAL A 145 -0.86 -26.59 0.26
CA VAL A 145 -1.35 -25.40 0.97
C VAL A 145 -1.14 -24.16 0.12
N ILE A 146 -2.22 -23.43 -0.13
CA ILE A 146 -2.23 -22.15 -0.86
C ILE A 146 -2.38 -21.05 0.18
N THR A 147 -1.56 -20.01 0.11
CA THR A 147 -1.71 -18.86 1.01
C THR A 147 -2.44 -17.72 0.33
N GLN A 148 -3.19 -16.96 1.10
CA GLN A 148 -3.88 -15.77 0.63
C GLN A 148 -4.05 -14.74 1.75
N GLY A 149 -4.29 -13.49 1.36
CA GLY A 149 -4.57 -12.44 2.31
C GLY A 149 -4.23 -11.05 1.80
N LEU A 150 -4.84 -10.06 2.46
CA LEU A 150 -4.68 -8.63 2.23
C LEU A 150 -3.75 -8.00 3.28
N SER A 151 -2.92 -7.02 2.90
CA SER A 151 -2.18 -6.16 3.84
C SER A 151 -1.18 -6.94 4.70
N TYR A 152 -1.33 -6.94 6.03
CA TYR A 152 -0.55 -7.80 6.92
C TYR A 152 -0.64 -9.27 6.55
N CYS A 153 -1.83 -9.76 6.18
CA CYS A 153 -2.00 -11.13 5.70
C CYS A 153 -1.25 -11.39 4.39
N ALA A 154 -0.87 -10.36 3.62
CA ALA A 154 0.03 -10.47 2.48
C ALA A 154 1.52 -10.43 2.92
N HIS A 155 1.89 -9.56 3.87
CA HIS A 155 3.27 -9.51 4.39
C HIS A 155 3.74 -10.85 4.94
N VAL A 156 2.88 -11.55 5.70
CA VAL A 156 3.20 -12.88 6.24
C VAL A 156 3.35 -13.96 5.17
N GLN A 157 2.71 -13.81 4.00
CA GLN A 157 2.87 -14.71 2.86
C GLN A 157 4.25 -14.59 2.23
N THR A 158 4.72 -13.36 2.01
CA THR A 158 6.05 -13.12 1.45
C THR A 158 7.16 -13.51 2.42
N ALA A 159 6.97 -13.24 3.70
CA ALA A 159 7.87 -13.67 4.76
C ALA A 159 8.07 -15.20 4.76
N LEU A 160 6.98 -15.98 4.77
CA LEU A 160 7.08 -17.44 4.74
C LEU A 160 7.56 -17.96 3.37
N GLY A 161 7.17 -17.31 2.27
CA GLY A 161 7.54 -17.71 0.90
C GLY A 161 9.04 -17.59 0.64
N SER A 162 9.68 -16.62 1.30
CA SER A 162 11.13 -16.39 1.28
C SER A 162 11.94 -17.55 1.88
N LEU A 163 11.31 -18.41 2.69
CA LEU A 163 11.90 -19.62 3.27
C LEU A 163 11.62 -20.89 2.45
N ALA A 164 10.91 -20.78 1.32
CA ALA A 164 10.53 -21.88 0.43
C ALA A 164 10.03 -23.17 1.12
N PRO A 165 9.00 -23.08 1.98
CA PRO A 165 8.44 -24.27 2.64
C PRO A 165 7.84 -25.24 1.61
N ALA A 166 8.15 -26.53 1.75
CA ALA A 166 7.79 -27.57 0.78
C ALA A 166 6.28 -27.75 0.56
N ALA A 167 5.45 -27.41 1.56
CA ALA A 167 3.99 -27.55 1.48
C ALA A 167 3.29 -26.38 0.76
N LEU A 168 4.01 -25.29 0.46
CA LEU A 168 3.45 -24.13 -0.22
C LEU A 168 3.24 -24.47 -1.70
N SER A 169 2.01 -24.24 -2.19
CA SER A 169 1.61 -24.63 -3.55
C SER A 169 1.21 -23.45 -4.44
N ALA A 170 0.77 -22.32 -3.88
CA ALA A 170 0.48 -21.07 -4.59
C ALA A 170 0.27 -19.91 -3.60
N GLN A 171 0.35 -18.66 -4.08
CA GLN A 171 0.09 -17.47 -3.25
C GLN A 171 -0.77 -16.43 -3.96
N PHE A 172 -1.75 -15.87 -3.24
CA PHE A 172 -2.49 -14.69 -3.66
C PHE A 172 -2.20 -13.51 -2.70
N VAL A 173 -1.32 -12.62 -3.14
CA VAL A 173 -0.73 -11.55 -2.34
C VAL A 173 -1.42 -10.23 -2.70
N ASP A 174 -2.34 -9.78 -1.83
CA ASP A 174 -3.14 -8.56 -2.05
C ASP A 174 -2.63 -7.39 -1.19
N SER A 175 -2.25 -6.30 -1.85
CA SER A 175 -1.85 -5.00 -1.27
C SER A 175 -0.91 -5.17 -0.07
N GLY A 176 0.22 -5.83 -0.29
CA GLY A 176 1.22 -6.11 0.74
C GLY A 176 2.27 -7.12 0.25
N GLY A 177 2.90 -7.84 1.18
CA GLY A 177 3.97 -8.80 0.87
C GLY A 177 5.33 -8.13 0.66
N PHE A 178 5.97 -7.59 1.70
CA PHE A 178 7.08 -6.63 1.53
C PHE A 178 8.18 -7.10 0.57
N SER A 179 8.41 -6.35 -0.52
CA SER A 179 9.65 -6.45 -1.28
C SER A 179 10.80 -5.90 -0.43
N ASN A 180 10.63 -4.67 0.06
CA ASN A 180 11.49 -4.01 1.02
C ASN A 180 10.72 -2.93 1.80
N ALA A 181 10.45 -3.17 3.08
CA ALA A 181 9.69 -2.28 3.96
C ALA A 181 10.38 -0.93 4.22
N TYR A 182 11.69 -0.83 3.98
CA TYR A 182 12.46 0.41 4.05
C TYR A 182 12.18 1.35 2.86
N HIS A 183 11.71 0.79 1.75
CA HIS A 183 11.46 1.52 0.50
C HIS A 183 9.96 1.70 0.18
N GLY A 184 9.08 1.00 0.90
CA GLY A 184 7.66 1.31 0.90
C GLY A 184 6.94 0.59 2.04
N GLY A 185 5.98 1.29 2.66
CA GLY A 185 5.04 0.72 3.61
C GLY A 185 5.39 0.95 5.08
N ILE A 186 6.68 1.04 5.44
CA ILE A 186 7.14 1.54 6.76
C ILE A 186 7.96 2.81 6.58
N ARG A 187 8.85 2.84 5.58
CA ARG A 187 9.61 4.02 5.17
C ARG A 187 9.51 4.21 3.66
N GLN A 188 9.70 5.44 3.23
CA GLN A 188 9.90 5.81 1.83
C GLN A 188 10.99 6.87 1.77
N GLY A 189 11.98 6.70 0.88
CA GLY A 189 13.09 7.65 0.73
C GLY A 189 13.87 7.96 2.03
N GLY A 190 13.88 7.04 2.98
CA GLY A 190 14.49 7.20 4.30
C GLY A 190 13.64 7.96 5.34
N ALA A 191 12.51 8.55 4.95
CA ALA A 191 11.54 9.13 5.86
C ALA A 191 10.60 8.04 6.42
N PHE A 192 10.10 8.23 7.64
CA PHE A 192 9.24 7.27 8.32
C PHE A 192 7.76 7.58 8.05
N GLU A 193 6.97 6.56 7.67
CA GLU A 193 5.53 6.74 7.44
C GLU A 193 4.77 6.75 8.77
N LEU A 194 4.21 7.89 9.19
CA LEU A 194 3.61 8.00 10.54
C LEU A 194 2.28 7.26 10.68
N LYS A 195 1.72 6.69 9.60
CA LYS A 195 0.61 5.73 9.68
C LYS A 195 0.90 4.54 10.60
N GLN A 196 2.17 4.25 10.88
CA GLN A 196 2.54 3.22 11.87
C GLN A 196 1.97 3.55 13.26
N ALA A 197 1.88 4.82 13.64
CA ALA A 197 1.37 5.25 14.95
C ALA A 197 -0.15 5.08 15.07
N THR A 198 -0.91 5.41 14.02
CA THR A 198 -2.36 5.19 13.97
C THR A 198 -2.68 3.70 14.00
N TRP A 199 -1.92 2.88 13.27
CA TRP A 199 -2.01 1.42 13.35
C TRP A 199 -1.69 0.92 14.77
N ALA A 200 -0.61 1.43 15.38
CA ALA A 200 -0.18 1.02 16.70
C ALA A 200 -1.24 1.28 17.76
N LEU A 201 -1.80 2.49 17.81
CA LEU A 201 -2.85 2.83 18.77
C LEU A 201 -4.10 1.96 18.60
N LYS A 202 -4.56 1.79 17.36
CA LYS A 202 -5.72 0.94 17.05
C LYS A 202 -5.50 -0.51 17.50
N HIS A 203 -4.34 -1.09 17.21
CA HIS A 203 -4.09 -2.49 17.53
C HIS A 203 -3.65 -2.73 18.97
N ALA A 204 -3.09 -1.72 19.63
CA ALA A 204 -2.91 -1.70 21.08
C ALA A 204 -4.28 -1.82 21.76
N LEU A 205 -5.25 -0.97 21.39
CA LEU A 205 -6.62 -1.03 21.90
C LEU A 205 -7.26 -2.42 21.69
N LEU A 206 -7.01 -3.06 20.55
CA LEU A 206 -7.55 -4.38 20.21
C LEU A 206 -6.70 -5.57 20.71
N SER A 207 -5.64 -5.34 21.49
CA SER A 207 -4.77 -6.42 21.97
C SER A 207 -5.39 -7.21 23.13
N PRO A 208 -5.13 -8.53 23.24
CA PRO A 208 -5.59 -9.34 24.37
C PRO A 208 -5.17 -8.75 25.72
N LEU A 209 -3.90 -8.30 25.83
CA LEU A 209 -3.37 -7.66 27.04
C LEU A 209 -4.19 -6.42 27.44
N THR A 210 -4.59 -5.60 26.47
CA THR A 210 -5.43 -4.42 26.75
C THR A 210 -6.86 -4.80 27.10
N GLN A 211 -7.44 -5.83 26.47
CA GLN A 211 -8.79 -6.26 26.80
C GLN A 211 -8.91 -6.87 28.21
N GLN A 212 -7.80 -7.37 28.76
CA GLN A 212 -7.72 -7.94 30.11
C GLN A 212 -7.35 -6.90 31.19
N ASP A 213 -6.94 -5.68 30.79
CA ASP A 213 -6.53 -4.60 31.69
C ASP A 213 -7.37 -3.33 31.43
N SER A 214 -8.35 -3.09 32.30
CA SER A 214 -9.26 -1.94 32.21
C SER A 214 -8.55 -0.59 32.32
N SER A 215 -7.46 -0.51 33.11
CA SER A 215 -6.72 0.74 33.32
C SER A 215 -5.91 1.09 32.09
N ARG A 216 -5.21 0.11 31.51
CA ARG A 216 -4.53 0.25 30.23
C ARG A 216 -5.50 0.62 29.10
N LYS A 217 -6.66 -0.04 29.03
CA LYS A 217 -7.70 0.27 28.04
C LYS A 217 -8.20 1.71 28.16
N ALA A 218 -8.52 2.17 29.38
CA ALA A 218 -8.94 3.54 29.62
C ALA A 218 -7.84 4.55 29.22
N ALA A 219 -6.58 4.26 29.56
CA ALA A 219 -5.45 5.13 29.20
C ALA A 219 -5.26 5.27 27.69
N LEU A 220 -5.40 4.19 26.92
CA LEU A 220 -5.33 4.22 25.45
C LEU A 220 -6.57 4.89 24.81
N GLN A 221 -7.77 4.67 25.35
CA GLN A 221 -9.00 5.29 24.85
C GLN A 221 -9.03 6.81 25.07
N ALA A 222 -8.32 7.30 26.08
CA ALA A 222 -8.19 8.73 26.35
C ALA A 222 -7.27 9.47 25.36
N GLN A 223 -6.53 8.74 24.51
CA GLN A 223 -5.58 9.35 23.58
C GLN A 223 -6.29 9.93 22.35
N ASP A 224 -6.09 11.23 22.10
CA ASP A 224 -6.45 11.86 20.83
C ASP A 224 -5.24 11.83 19.89
N ILE A 225 -5.26 10.90 18.94
CA ILE A 225 -4.17 10.76 17.98
C ILE A 225 -3.92 12.05 17.18
N ARG A 226 -4.95 12.82 16.81
CA ARG A 226 -4.76 14.09 16.09
C ARG A 226 -4.07 15.12 16.97
N ALA A 227 -4.35 15.16 18.26
CA ALA A 227 -3.64 16.03 19.20
C ALA A 227 -2.15 15.66 19.28
N TRP A 228 -1.82 14.36 19.30
CA TRP A 228 -0.44 13.89 19.24
C TRP A 228 0.28 14.29 17.97
N PHE A 229 -0.35 14.19 16.80
CA PHE A 229 0.24 14.67 15.54
C PHE A 229 0.44 16.19 15.50
N ARG A 230 -0.27 16.98 16.31
CA ARG A 230 0.02 18.43 16.47
C ARG A 230 1.16 18.69 17.45
N ARG A 231 1.47 17.73 18.32
CA ARG A 231 2.49 17.82 19.37
C ARG A 231 3.68 16.93 19.03
N MET A 232 4.61 17.45 18.23
CA MET A 232 5.88 16.80 17.92
C MET A 232 7.04 17.57 18.57
N PRO A 233 8.16 16.92 18.93
CA PRO A 233 8.43 15.48 18.81
C PRO A 233 7.86 14.65 19.98
N TRP A 234 7.72 13.33 19.77
CA TRP A 234 7.37 12.37 20.81
C TRP A 234 8.63 11.78 21.50
N ALA A 235 8.43 11.12 22.64
CA ALA A 235 9.46 10.35 23.32
C ALA A 235 8.89 9.04 23.85
N ARG A 236 9.74 8.03 24.07
CA ARG A 236 9.32 6.80 24.77
C ARG A 236 8.79 7.16 26.16
N GLY A 237 7.64 6.61 26.53
CA GLY A 237 6.89 6.98 27.74
C GLY A 237 6.00 8.23 27.59
N ASP A 238 6.18 9.02 26.53
CA ASP A 238 5.36 10.19 26.17
C ASP A 238 4.99 10.12 24.68
N SER A 239 4.13 9.15 24.37
CA SER A 239 3.64 8.85 23.03
C SER A 239 2.15 8.46 23.09
N PRO A 240 1.42 8.44 21.94
CA PRO A 240 0.02 7.98 21.92
C PRO A 240 -0.17 6.52 22.36
N VAL A 241 0.91 5.74 22.47
CA VAL A 241 0.85 4.30 22.75
C VAL A 241 1.64 3.89 24.00
N SER A 242 2.08 4.84 24.84
CA SER A 242 2.93 4.56 26.01
C SER A 242 2.30 3.63 27.05
N ALA A 243 0.97 3.57 27.13
CA ALA A 243 0.26 2.61 27.97
C ALA A 243 0.35 1.14 27.47
N ALA A 244 0.87 0.93 26.26
CA ALA A 244 1.08 -0.37 25.63
C ALA A 244 2.56 -0.49 25.21
N PRO A 245 3.48 -0.81 26.15
CA PRO A 245 4.92 -0.80 25.89
C PRO A 245 5.33 -1.62 24.67
N GLU A 246 4.71 -2.78 24.44
CA GLU A 246 5.04 -3.61 23.28
C GLU A 246 4.67 -2.97 21.93
N TYR A 247 3.70 -2.04 21.92
CA TYR A 247 3.33 -1.25 20.74
C TYR A 247 4.19 0.00 20.58
N GLU A 248 4.53 0.65 21.69
CA GLU A 248 5.50 1.74 21.71
C GLU A 248 6.87 1.27 21.23
N ASP A 249 7.29 0.08 21.68
CA ASP A 249 8.62 -0.45 21.41
C ASP A 249 8.87 -0.67 19.93
N TYR A 250 8.02 -1.42 19.22
CA TYR A 250 8.24 -1.61 17.78
C TYR A 250 8.03 -0.30 17.00
N LEU A 251 7.14 0.59 17.44
CA LEU A 251 6.90 1.87 16.75
C LEU A 251 8.17 2.72 16.77
N PHE A 252 8.76 2.91 17.95
CA PHE A 252 10.00 3.66 18.09
C PHE A 252 11.20 2.89 17.53
N GLU A 253 11.25 1.56 17.61
CA GLU A 253 12.32 0.77 16.98
C GLU A 253 12.32 1.01 15.46
N GLN A 254 11.16 0.86 14.79
CA GLN A 254 11.03 1.14 13.36
C GLN A 254 11.36 2.59 13.02
N TRP A 255 10.99 3.55 13.89
CA TRP A 255 11.24 4.97 13.65
C TRP A 255 12.70 5.38 13.90
N GLU A 256 13.36 4.81 14.90
CA GLU A 256 14.74 5.14 15.29
C GLU A 256 15.79 4.41 14.42
N HIS A 257 15.47 3.25 13.86
CA HIS A 257 16.30 2.58 12.85
C HIS A 257 16.22 3.30 11.50
N GLY A 258 16.84 4.48 11.42
CA GLY A 258 16.86 5.33 10.23
C GLY A 258 17.63 4.76 9.04
N ASP A 259 18.76 4.10 9.30
CA ASP A 259 19.63 3.54 8.27
C ASP A 259 19.16 2.13 7.85
N PHE A 260 19.40 1.73 6.60
CA PHE A 260 19.10 0.40 6.07
C PHE A 260 20.06 -0.70 6.58
N GLY A 261 20.14 -0.85 7.89
CA GLY A 261 20.99 -1.82 8.59
C GLY A 261 20.35 -3.21 8.77
N PRO A 262 20.94 -4.07 9.63
CA PRO A 262 20.48 -5.43 9.89
C PRO A 262 18.99 -5.54 10.26
N TYR A 263 18.44 -4.53 10.95
CA TYR A 263 17.01 -4.49 11.29
C TYR A 263 16.11 -4.60 10.05
N TRP A 264 16.37 -3.83 9.00
CA TRP A 264 15.56 -3.84 7.79
C TRP A 264 15.83 -5.04 6.89
N GLN A 265 16.97 -5.71 7.09
CA GLN A 265 17.42 -6.83 6.26
C GLN A 265 16.83 -8.18 6.71
N GLN A 266 15.95 -8.18 7.72
CA GLN A 266 15.21 -9.35 8.18
C GLN A 266 14.30 -9.90 7.07
N VAL A 267 14.09 -11.22 7.07
CA VAL A 267 13.32 -11.93 6.03
C VAL A 267 11.88 -11.42 5.91
N GLU A 268 11.29 -10.98 7.02
CA GLU A 268 9.92 -10.45 7.04
C GLU A 268 9.79 -9.03 6.49
N LEU A 269 10.90 -8.28 6.43
CA LEU A 269 10.93 -6.87 6.04
C LEU A 269 11.58 -6.64 4.68
N CYS A 270 12.37 -7.59 4.17
CA CYS A 270 13.13 -7.44 2.93
C CYS A 270 13.09 -8.72 2.09
N GLY A 271 11.93 -9.02 1.50
CA GLY A 271 11.73 -10.16 0.62
C GLY A 271 12.65 -10.17 -0.61
N GLU A 272 13.08 -8.99 -1.10
CA GLU A 272 13.95 -8.89 -2.27
C GLU A 272 15.32 -9.57 -2.11
N ARG A 273 15.82 -9.66 -0.88
CA ARG A 273 17.05 -10.40 -0.55
C ARG A 273 16.90 -11.91 -0.66
N HIS A 274 15.68 -12.39 -0.74
CA HIS A 274 15.33 -13.79 -0.74
C HIS A 274 14.70 -14.25 -2.05
N TYR A 275 14.62 -13.41 -3.09
CA TYR A 275 14.01 -13.81 -4.36
C TYR A 275 14.66 -15.04 -5.00
N ASP A 276 15.97 -15.23 -4.84
CA ASP A 276 16.66 -16.43 -5.36
C ASP A 276 16.21 -17.70 -4.61
N THR A 277 16.04 -17.62 -3.29
CA THR A 277 15.61 -18.75 -2.43
C THR A 277 14.10 -18.83 -2.24
N TYR A 278 13.33 -17.89 -2.77
CA TYR A 278 11.87 -17.85 -2.64
C TYR A 278 11.22 -19.09 -3.27
N ALA A 279 10.07 -19.52 -2.75
CA ALA A 279 9.32 -20.66 -3.28
C ALA A 279 9.02 -20.52 -4.79
N ASP A 280 9.24 -21.58 -5.57
CA ASP A 280 8.89 -21.63 -7.00
C ASP A 280 7.44 -22.15 -7.16
N VAL A 281 6.48 -21.29 -6.86
CA VAL A 281 5.04 -21.57 -6.88
C VAL A 281 4.28 -20.51 -7.67
N PRO A 282 3.10 -20.83 -8.22
CA PRO A 282 2.23 -19.83 -8.86
C PRO A 282 1.87 -18.69 -7.91
N MET A 283 1.97 -17.45 -8.40
CA MET A 283 1.74 -16.25 -7.58
C MET A 283 0.90 -15.21 -8.32
N VAL A 284 0.00 -14.56 -7.59
CA VAL A 284 -0.64 -13.30 -8.01
C VAL A 284 -0.24 -12.22 -7.02
N HIS A 285 0.42 -11.18 -7.52
CA HIS A 285 0.64 -9.93 -6.79
C HIS A 285 -0.39 -8.91 -7.24
N MET A 286 -1.13 -8.36 -6.30
CA MET A 286 -2.14 -7.35 -6.57
C MET A 286 -1.93 -6.15 -5.66
N SER A 287 -2.11 -4.94 -6.17
CA SER A 287 -2.13 -3.70 -5.38
C SER A 287 -2.93 -2.65 -6.16
N SER A 288 -2.84 -1.39 -5.73
CA SER A 288 -3.63 -0.28 -6.26
C SER A 288 -2.78 0.98 -6.37
N TRP A 289 -3.06 1.91 -7.29
CA TRP A 289 -2.26 3.12 -7.47
C TRP A 289 -2.26 4.06 -6.26
N TYR A 290 -3.33 4.05 -5.45
CA TYR A 290 -3.41 4.81 -4.20
C TYR A 290 -3.14 3.92 -2.96
N ASP A 291 -2.32 2.89 -3.13
CA ASP A 291 -1.90 1.97 -2.08
C ASP A 291 -0.42 2.17 -1.70
N PRO A 292 -0.03 2.10 -0.42
CA PRO A 292 1.38 2.21 -0.03
C PRO A 292 2.26 1.03 -0.49
N TYR A 293 1.68 -0.03 -1.04
CA TYR A 293 2.40 -1.23 -1.47
C TYR A 293 2.50 -1.37 -3.00
N VAL A 294 2.29 -0.28 -3.75
CA VAL A 294 2.52 -0.23 -5.21
C VAL A 294 3.91 -0.76 -5.57
N ARG A 295 4.93 -0.17 -4.94
CA ARG A 295 6.33 -0.57 -5.17
C ARG A 295 6.55 -2.03 -4.79
N THR A 296 5.96 -2.46 -3.69
CA THR A 296 6.05 -3.85 -3.24
C THR A 296 5.49 -4.83 -4.27
N ALA A 297 4.28 -4.59 -4.81
CA ALA A 297 3.69 -5.49 -5.80
C ALA A 297 4.52 -5.53 -7.10
N THR A 298 4.97 -4.38 -7.58
CA THR A 298 5.77 -4.26 -8.81
C THR A 298 7.17 -4.85 -8.65
N ASP A 299 7.87 -4.60 -7.55
CA ASP A 299 9.21 -5.15 -7.28
C ASP A 299 9.18 -6.67 -7.07
N ASN A 300 8.17 -7.20 -6.37
CA ASN A 300 8.00 -8.66 -6.22
C ASN A 300 7.75 -9.31 -7.57
N TYR A 301 6.84 -8.75 -8.38
CA TYR A 301 6.61 -9.26 -9.74
C TYR A 301 7.90 -9.27 -10.55
N LEU A 302 8.63 -8.15 -10.63
CA LEU A 302 9.88 -8.03 -11.37
C LEU A 302 10.95 -9.01 -10.86
N GLY A 303 11.08 -9.12 -9.54
CA GLY A 303 12.06 -9.97 -8.88
C GLY A 303 11.81 -11.45 -9.11
N LEU A 304 10.57 -11.88 -8.93
CA LEU A 304 10.19 -13.30 -8.92
C LEU A 304 9.88 -13.83 -10.33
N SER A 305 9.18 -13.08 -11.18
CA SER A 305 8.82 -13.55 -12.54
C SER A 305 10.03 -13.88 -13.42
N ARG A 306 11.18 -13.25 -13.14
CA ARG A 306 12.47 -13.50 -13.83
C ARG A 306 13.24 -14.69 -13.28
N ARG A 307 12.90 -15.15 -12.07
CA ARG A 307 13.65 -16.17 -11.32
C ARG A 307 12.90 -17.48 -11.15
N LYS A 308 11.57 -17.43 -11.18
CA LYS A 308 10.69 -18.58 -10.94
C LYS A 308 10.15 -19.13 -12.25
N HIS A 309 10.01 -20.45 -12.30
CA HIS A 309 9.42 -21.14 -13.44
C HIS A 309 7.90 -21.07 -13.38
N ALA A 310 7.35 -21.12 -12.16
CA ALA A 310 5.93 -20.97 -11.93
C ALA A 310 5.43 -19.56 -12.34
N PRO A 311 4.18 -19.46 -12.83
CA PRO A 311 3.65 -18.18 -13.32
C PRO A 311 3.50 -17.17 -12.18
N VAL A 312 3.96 -15.95 -12.44
CA VAL A 312 3.79 -14.78 -11.57
C VAL A 312 2.95 -13.76 -12.31
N HIS A 313 1.85 -13.32 -11.71
CA HIS A 313 0.94 -12.32 -12.27
C HIS A 313 0.97 -11.02 -11.46
N LEU A 314 0.71 -9.89 -12.12
CA LEU A 314 0.59 -8.56 -11.53
C LEU A 314 -0.78 -7.96 -11.87
N VAL A 315 -1.50 -7.46 -10.86
CA VAL A 315 -2.76 -6.74 -11.03
C VAL A 315 -2.72 -5.40 -10.30
N MET A 316 -2.90 -4.29 -11.01
CA MET A 316 -2.89 -2.93 -10.44
C MET A 316 -4.15 -2.15 -10.83
N GLY A 317 -4.98 -1.77 -9.86
CA GLY A 317 -6.18 -0.95 -10.09
C GLY A 317 -6.09 0.46 -9.47
N PRO A 318 -7.08 1.34 -9.67
CA PRO A 318 -7.04 2.73 -9.22
C PRO A 318 -7.61 2.93 -7.80
N TRP A 319 -7.55 1.90 -6.96
CA TRP A 319 -8.24 1.86 -5.68
C TRP A 319 -7.38 2.43 -4.53
N ILE A 320 -8.03 2.65 -3.39
CA ILE A 320 -7.33 2.71 -2.09
C ILE A 320 -7.14 1.31 -1.52
N HIS A 321 -6.33 1.18 -0.47
CA HIS A 321 -5.94 -0.08 0.16
C HIS A 321 -7.10 -1.10 0.32
N GLY A 322 -7.04 -2.20 -0.43
CA GLY A 322 -8.00 -3.31 -0.40
C GLY A 322 -9.39 -3.02 -0.99
N ARG A 323 -9.65 -1.84 -1.57
CA ARG A 323 -10.97 -1.43 -2.10
C ARG A 323 -11.18 -1.78 -3.58
N ARG A 324 -10.73 -2.97 -3.97
CA ARG A 324 -10.71 -3.44 -5.37
C ARG A 324 -12.07 -3.60 -6.05
N SER A 325 -13.15 -3.60 -5.30
CA SER A 325 -14.53 -3.70 -5.80
C SER A 325 -15.27 -2.36 -5.79
N GLN A 326 -14.54 -1.24 -5.68
CA GLN A 326 -15.09 0.12 -5.73
C GLN A 326 -14.63 0.86 -6.99
N THR A 327 -15.44 1.84 -7.43
CA THR A 327 -15.17 2.65 -8.62
C THR A 327 -14.33 3.88 -8.33
N PHE A 328 -14.13 4.27 -7.07
CA PHE A 328 -13.57 5.56 -6.70
C PHE A 328 -12.44 5.46 -5.68
N ALA A 329 -11.60 6.49 -5.63
CA ALA A 329 -10.62 6.72 -4.58
C ALA A 329 -10.66 8.21 -4.19
N GLY A 330 -10.99 8.52 -2.94
CA GLY A 330 -11.17 9.90 -2.50
C GLY A 330 -12.35 10.58 -3.21
N ASP A 331 -12.08 11.77 -3.77
CA ASP A 331 -13.07 12.61 -4.45
C ASP A 331 -13.13 12.32 -5.97
N VAL A 332 -12.55 11.20 -6.44
CA VAL A 332 -12.44 10.86 -7.87
C VAL A 332 -13.00 9.47 -8.16
N ASP A 333 -13.86 9.39 -9.18
CA ASP A 333 -14.45 8.17 -9.70
C ASP A 333 -13.80 7.75 -11.03
N PHE A 334 -13.46 6.46 -11.14
CA PHE A 334 -12.78 5.83 -12.27
C PHE A 334 -13.73 5.00 -13.14
N GLY A 335 -15.03 4.99 -12.82
CA GLY A 335 -16.08 4.29 -13.55
C GLY A 335 -16.26 2.83 -13.13
N GLU A 336 -17.36 2.22 -13.55
CA GLU A 336 -17.72 0.83 -13.21
C GLU A 336 -16.66 -0.19 -13.65
N GLN A 337 -16.01 0.10 -14.78
CA GLN A 337 -14.94 -0.73 -15.34
C GLN A 337 -13.68 -0.76 -14.46
N ALA A 338 -13.52 0.16 -13.50
CA ALA A 338 -12.36 0.20 -12.61
C ALA A 338 -12.34 -0.91 -11.57
N THR A 339 -13.47 -1.56 -11.30
CA THR A 339 -13.52 -2.65 -10.33
C THR A 339 -12.77 -3.88 -10.85
N LEU A 340 -12.13 -4.62 -9.94
CA LEU A 340 -11.55 -5.93 -10.25
C LEU A 340 -12.62 -6.88 -10.80
N ASP A 341 -13.83 -6.76 -10.25
CA ASP A 341 -14.99 -7.57 -10.59
C ASP A 341 -15.37 -7.39 -12.06
N ALA A 342 -15.50 -6.14 -12.53
CA ALA A 342 -15.73 -5.83 -13.94
C ALA A 342 -14.55 -6.26 -14.81
N ALA A 343 -13.32 -6.06 -14.32
CA ALA A 343 -12.11 -6.39 -15.07
C ALA A 343 -12.04 -7.88 -15.42
N PHE A 344 -12.38 -8.77 -14.49
CA PHE A 344 -12.22 -10.23 -14.66
C PHE A 344 -13.53 -10.98 -14.85
N GLY A 345 -14.68 -10.30 -14.82
CA GLY A 345 -16.00 -10.93 -14.96
C GLY A 345 -16.38 -11.84 -13.78
N HIS A 346 -15.68 -11.69 -12.66
CA HIS A 346 -15.82 -12.52 -11.46
C HIS A 346 -15.74 -11.64 -10.24
N SER A 347 -16.55 -11.90 -9.21
CA SER A 347 -16.27 -11.30 -7.91
C SER A 347 -14.85 -11.64 -7.45
N PHE A 348 -14.27 -10.83 -6.55
CA PHE A 348 -12.92 -11.12 -6.03
C PHE A 348 -12.76 -12.54 -5.46
N TYR A 349 -13.81 -13.07 -4.85
CA TYR A 349 -13.79 -14.42 -4.27
C TYR A 349 -13.84 -15.50 -5.35
N GLU A 350 -14.69 -15.31 -6.37
CA GLU A 350 -14.79 -16.21 -7.53
C GLU A 350 -13.53 -16.21 -8.37
N LEU A 351 -12.89 -15.05 -8.56
CA LEU A 351 -11.62 -14.94 -9.28
C LEU A 351 -10.55 -15.81 -8.62
N ARG A 352 -10.39 -15.69 -7.30
CA ARG A 352 -9.45 -16.52 -6.52
C ARG A 352 -9.79 -17.99 -6.63
N ARG A 353 -11.06 -18.35 -6.45
CA ARG A 353 -11.51 -19.75 -6.57
C ARG A 353 -11.21 -20.33 -7.96
N ALA A 354 -11.56 -19.61 -9.02
CA ALA A 354 -11.33 -20.03 -10.41
C ALA A 354 -9.84 -20.25 -10.68
N TRP A 355 -8.98 -19.36 -10.18
CA TRP A 355 -7.53 -19.52 -10.28
C TRP A 355 -7.03 -20.74 -9.50
N TYR A 356 -7.48 -20.96 -8.27
CA TYR A 356 -7.10 -22.14 -7.49
C TYR A 356 -7.58 -23.44 -8.16
N ASP A 357 -8.81 -23.49 -8.63
CA ASP A 357 -9.37 -24.66 -9.33
C ASP A 357 -8.59 -24.96 -10.63
N HIS A 358 -8.15 -23.91 -11.35
CA HIS A 358 -7.27 -24.05 -12.52
C HIS A 358 -5.94 -24.70 -12.14
N LEU A 359 -5.26 -24.17 -11.12
CA LEU A 359 -3.98 -24.72 -10.63
C LEU A 359 -4.10 -26.17 -10.13
N LEU A 360 -5.27 -26.55 -9.61
CA LEU A 360 -5.56 -27.90 -9.14
C LEU A 360 -6.03 -28.85 -10.26
N GLY A 361 -6.12 -28.39 -11.51
CA GLY A 361 -6.53 -29.19 -12.66
C GLY A 361 -8.01 -29.56 -12.68
N ARG A 362 -8.88 -28.82 -11.99
CA ARG A 362 -10.32 -29.07 -11.89
C ARG A 362 -11.11 -28.60 -13.13
N GLN A 363 -10.51 -28.69 -14.32
CA GLN A 363 -11.08 -28.26 -15.61
C GLN A 363 -11.62 -26.81 -15.62
N ALA A 364 -10.98 -25.91 -14.87
CA ALA A 364 -11.29 -24.49 -14.89
C ALA A 364 -10.33 -23.74 -15.83
N ASP A 365 -10.88 -22.77 -16.57
CA ASP A 365 -10.09 -21.84 -17.39
C ASP A 365 -9.17 -21.00 -16.49
N ASN A 366 -8.01 -20.59 -17.02
CA ASN A 366 -7.13 -19.66 -16.32
C ASN A 366 -7.70 -18.24 -16.39
N PRO A 367 -8.16 -17.63 -15.28
CA PRO A 367 -8.72 -16.27 -15.32
C PRO A 367 -7.67 -15.19 -15.67
N PHE A 368 -6.37 -15.54 -15.64
CA PHE A 368 -5.26 -14.66 -16.02
C PHE A 368 -4.67 -15.00 -17.39
N ALA A 369 -5.41 -15.69 -18.27
CA ALA A 369 -4.92 -16.08 -19.61
C ALA A 369 -4.62 -14.90 -20.56
N ARG A 370 -5.12 -13.70 -20.24
CA ARG A 370 -4.98 -12.48 -21.07
C ARG A 370 -3.63 -11.76 -20.97
N GLY A 371 -2.69 -12.29 -20.19
CA GLY A 371 -1.36 -11.72 -19.97
C GLY A 371 -0.92 -11.84 -18.51
N ARG A 372 0.38 -11.70 -18.26
CA ARG A 372 0.94 -11.73 -16.89
C ARG A 372 0.62 -10.46 -16.11
N VAL A 373 0.39 -9.34 -16.79
CA VAL A 373 0.19 -8.03 -16.20
C VAL A 373 -1.16 -7.48 -16.62
N SER A 374 -1.96 -7.05 -15.64
CA SER A 374 -3.20 -6.31 -15.85
C SER A 374 -3.14 -5.02 -15.04
N ILE A 375 -3.20 -3.87 -15.70
CA ILE A 375 -3.18 -2.58 -15.02
C ILE A 375 -4.36 -1.72 -15.45
N PHE A 376 -4.86 -0.86 -14.57
CA PHE A 376 -5.85 0.14 -14.93
C PHE A 376 -5.16 1.46 -15.29
N LEU A 377 -5.28 1.90 -16.54
CA LEU A 377 -4.87 3.22 -16.97
C LEU A 377 -5.99 4.20 -16.62
N MET A 378 -5.74 5.05 -15.61
CA MET A 378 -6.68 6.09 -15.17
C MET A 378 -6.83 7.16 -16.25
N GLY A 379 -8.01 7.76 -16.39
CA GLY A 379 -8.23 8.93 -17.23
C GLY A 379 -9.11 8.68 -18.47
N GLY A 380 -9.46 9.76 -19.19
CA GLY A 380 -10.32 9.70 -20.37
C GLY A 380 -11.83 9.76 -20.07
N GLY A 381 -12.21 9.96 -18.81
CA GLY A 381 -13.58 10.29 -18.39
C GLY A 381 -13.99 11.73 -18.75
N SER A 382 -15.20 12.11 -18.36
CA SER A 382 -15.82 13.39 -18.75
C SER A 382 -15.15 14.61 -18.08
N GLY A 383 -14.46 14.40 -16.95
CA GLY A 383 -13.96 15.47 -16.08
C GLY A 383 -15.07 16.23 -15.34
N ARG A 384 -16.32 15.79 -15.44
CA ARG A 384 -17.48 16.39 -14.76
C ARG A 384 -17.66 15.84 -13.36
N ARG A 385 -18.51 16.51 -12.59
CA ARG A 385 -18.93 16.05 -11.28
C ARG A 385 -20.11 15.07 -11.41
N ASN A 386 -19.99 13.87 -10.86
CA ASN A 386 -21.10 12.91 -10.81
C ASN A 386 -22.10 13.22 -9.70
N ALA A 387 -23.14 12.39 -9.57
CA ALA A 387 -24.21 12.56 -8.59
C ALA A 387 -23.72 12.50 -7.13
N GLU A 388 -22.63 11.77 -6.87
CA GLU A 388 -21.98 11.64 -5.56
C GLU A 388 -21.01 12.79 -5.28
N GLY A 389 -20.87 13.75 -6.19
CA GLY A 389 -20.02 14.92 -6.04
C GLY A 389 -18.55 14.69 -6.42
N ARG A 390 -18.22 13.54 -6.99
CA ARG A 390 -16.85 13.14 -7.38
C ARG A 390 -16.53 13.54 -8.82
N LEU A 391 -15.24 13.75 -9.09
CA LEU A 391 -14.72 13.95 -10.45
C LEU A 391 -14.80 12.64 -11.24
N GLU A 392 -15.44 12.64 -12.40
CA GLU A 392 -15.45 11.51 -13.35
C GLU A 392 -14.15 11.47 -14.15
N HIS A 393 -13.13 10.84 -13.59
CA HIS A 393 -11.82 10.69 -14.21
C HIS A 393 -11.77 9.52 -15.21
N GLY A 394 -12.51 8.45 -14.95
CA GLY A 394 -12.61 7.29 -15.85
C GLY A 394 -11.32 6.47 -15.96
N GLY A 395 -11.26 5.61 -16.98
CA GLY A 395 -10.08 4.80 -17.30
C GLY A 395 -10.42 3.50 -18.03
N ARG A 396 -9.39 2.68 -18.26
CA ARG A 396 -9.52 1.37 -18.93
C ARG A 396 -8.44 0.39 -18.46
N TRP A 397 -8.74 -0.90 -18.53
CA TRP A 397 -7.74 -1.95 -18.29
C TRP A 397 -6.82 -2.13 -19.51
N LEU A 398 -5.53 -2.29 -19.24
CA LEU A 398 -4.50 -2.71 -20.17
C LEU A 398 -3.97 -4.07 -19.72
N HIS A 399 -3.70 -4.95 -20.68
CA HIS A 399 -3.13 -6.27 -20.45
C HIS A 399 -1.83 -6.42 -21.24
N ALA A 400 -0.82 -7.02 -20.61
CA ALA A 400 0.49 -7.24 -21.21
C ALA A 400 1.16 -8.49 -20.63
N ASP A 401 2.22 -8.95 -21.29
CA ASP A 401 3.01 -10.09 -20.83
C ASP A 401 4.12 -9.71 -19.84
N ASP A 402 4.46 -8.42 -19.71
CA ASP A 402 5.53 -7.96 -18.84
C ASP A 402 5.26 -6.56 -18.26
N TRP A 403 5.97 -6.24 -17.17
CA TRP A 403 6.03 -4.93 -16.52
C TRP A 403 7.50 -4.46 -16.48
N PRO A 404 7.82 -3.21 -16.84
CA PRO A 404 6.95 -2.19 -17.42
C PRO A 404 6.30 -2.64 -18.73
N LEU A 405 5.16 -2.03 -19.09
CA LEU A 405 4.45 -2.39 -20.31
C LEU A 405 5.39 -2.27 -21.54
N PRO A 406 5.35 -3.21 -22.49
CA PRO A 406 6.22 -3.17 -23.67
C PRO A 406 6.14 -1.84 -24.43
N GLY A 407 7.31 -1.30 -24.81
CA GLY A 407 7.41 -0.02 -25.52
C GLY A 407 7.37 1.23 -24.63
N THR A 408 7.27 1.08 -23.30
CA THR A 408 7.39 2.22 -22.37
C THR A 408 8.76 2.89 -22.51
N THR A 409 8.77 4.21 -22.66
CA THR A 409 10.00 5.02 -22.79
C THR A 409 10.07 6.10 -21.72
N SER A 410 11.26 6.40 -21.23
CA SER A 410 11.46 7.52 -20.30
C SER A 410 11.58 8.84 -21.06
N GLN A 411 10.68 9.79 -20.79
CA GLN A 411 10.71 11.13 -21.37
C GLN A 411 11.06 12.17 -20.32
N ALA A 412 12.04 13.02 -20.64
CA ALA A 412 12.48 14.11 -19.78
C ALA A 412 11.67 15.39 -20.02
N TRP A 413 11.22 15.98 -18.92
CA TRP A 413 10.60 17.29 -18.87
C TRP A 413 11.38 18.15 -17.88
N HIS A 414 12.05 19.18 -18.38
CA HIS A 414 12.93 20.06 -17.62
C HIS A 414 12.14 21.12 -16.86
N LEU A 415 12.58 21.39 -15.64
CA LEU A 415 12.05 22.43 -14.78
C LEU A 415 12.73 23.76 -15.12
N HIS A 416 11.96 24.84 -15.22
CA HIS A 416 12.46 26.19 -15.54
C HIS A 416 12.15 27.16 -14.40
N ALA A 417 12.98 28.20 -14.24
CA ALA A 417 12.84 29.17 -13.13
C ALA A 417 11.59 30.06 -13.22
N ASP A 418 10.87 30.05 -14.35
CA ASP A 418 9.56 30.68 -14.52
C ASP A 418 8.38 29.77 -14.14
N GLY A 419 8.65 28.58 -13.58
CA GLY A 419 7.64 27.58 -13.22
C GLY A 419 7.15 26.73 -14.39
N ARG A 420 7.77 26.82 -15.57
CA ARG A 420 7.45 25.95 -16.71
C ARG A 420 8.08 24.56 -16.56
N LEU A 421 7.36 23.56 -17.07
CA LEU A 421 7.82 22.19 -17.30
C LEU A 421 7.81 21.93 -18.82
N ASP A 422 8.98 21.74 -19.44
CA ASP A 422 9.12 21.66 -20.91
C ASP A 422 10.12 20.58 -21.34
N ALA A 423 9.97 20.03 -22.56
CA ALA A 423 10.93 19.07 -23.10
C ALA A 423 12.32 19.69 -23.40
N THR A 424 12.38 21.02 -23.55
CA THR A 424 13.62 21.76 -23.83
C THR A 424 14.36 22.04 -22.52
N PRO A 425 15.67 21.71 -22.43
CA PRO A 425 16.48 22.03 -21.26
C PRO A 425 16.67 23.54 -21.08
N PRO A 426 16.93 24.01 -19.84
CA PRO A 426 17.23 25.42 -19.58
C PRO A 426 18.52 25.85 -20.31
N ALA A 427 18.53 27.08 -20.81
CA ALA A 427 19.67 27.66 -21.53
C ALA A 427 20.41 28.73 -20.71
N GLU A 428 19.76 29.21 -19.66
CA GLU A 428 20.22 30.25 -18.76
C GLU A 428 21.52 29.84 -18.08
N ARG A 429 22.44 30.80 -17.93
CA ARG A 429 23.71 30.56 -17.21
C ARG A 429 23.47 30.44 -15.70
N PHE A 430 22.47 31.12 -15.18
CA PHE A 430 22.10 31.13 -13.77
C PHE A 430 20.57 31.19 -13.67
N ALA A 431 19.98 30.21 -13.01
CA ALA A 431 18.55 30.07 -12.79
C ALA A 431 18.34 29.13 -11.61
N ALA A 432 17.51 29.53 -10.65
CA ALA A 432 17.18 28.75 -9.47
C ALA A 432 15.87 29.28 -8.85
N LEU A 433 15.26 28.47 -8.00
CA LEU A 433 14.13 28.86 -7.15
C LEU A 433 14.44 28.54 -5.69
N ASP A 434 14.19 29.51 -4.82
CA ASP A 434 14.39 29.43 -3.38
C ASP A 434 13.06 29.21 -2.67
N TYR A 435 13.07 28.44 -1.58
CA TYR A 435 11.92 28.26 -0.70
C TYR A 435 12.38 27.95 0.73
N VAL A 436 11.52 28.17 1.72
CA VAL A 436 11.84 27.93 3.13
C VAL A 436 10.97 26.81 3.68
N TYR A 437 11.60 25.73 4.11
CA TYR A 437 10.93 24.67 4.85
C TYR A 437 11.01 24.95 6.34
N ASP A 438 9.85 25.14 6.98
CA ASP A 438 9.72 25.24 8.43
C ASP A 438 8.99 24.00 8.97
N PRO A 439 9.65 23.14 9.78
CA PRO A 439 9.00 21.98 10.42
C PRO A 439 7.79 22.34 11.29
N ALA A 440 7.64 23.58 11.75
CA ALA A 440 6.47 24.05 12.48
C ALA A 440 5.26 24.37 11.57
N ARG A 441 5.47 24.48 10.25
CA ARG A 441 4.45 24.80 9.25
C ARG A 441 4.55 23.87 8.02
N PRO A 442 4.55 22.53 8.20
CA PRO A 442 4.75 21.61 7.09
C PRO A 442 3.62 21.71 6.05
N VAL A 443 3.90 21.29 4.83
CA VAL A 443 2.90 21.10 3.78
C VAL A 443 1.99 19.93 4.18
N PRO A 444 0.66 20.13 4.19
CA PRO A 444 -0.28 19.11 4.62
C PRO A 444 -0.38 17.97 3.60
N THR A 445 -0.57 16.77 4.11
CA THR A 445 -0.92 15.59 3.31
C THR A 445 -2.36 15.68 2.83
N ILE A 446 -2.54 15.64 1.51
CA ILE A 446 -3.84 15.61 0.83
C ILE A 446 -3.85 14.41 -0.11
N GLY A 447 -4.48 13.33 0.33
CA GLY A 447 -4.55 12.09 -0.43
C GLY A 447 -3.23 11.34 -0.55
N GLY A 448 -3.16 10.50 -1.57
CA GLY A 448 -1.99 9.70 -1.91
C GLY A 448 -2.09 8.26 -1.39
N THR A 449 -0.94 7.62 -1.30
CA THR A 449 -0.79 6.18 -1.03
C THR A 449 -0.84 5.86 0.45
N ILE A 450 -2.00 6.05 1.07
CA ILE A 450 -2.18 5.98 2.53
C ILE A 450 -3.00 4.75 2.94
N THR A 451 -2.70 4.18 4.10
CA THR A 451 -3.52 3.14 4.75
C THR A 451 -3.43 3.24 6.26
N SER A 452 -4.35 2.62 6.99
CA SER A 452 -4.30 2.48 8.46
C SER A 452 -4.21 3.80 9.23
N ALA A 453 -4.69 4.88 8.63
CA ALA A 453 -4.58 6.23 9.17
C ALA A 453 -5.95 6.95 9.20
N GLU A 454 -7.00 6.14 9.34
CA GLU A 454 -8.38 6.58 9.51
C GLU A 454 -8.47 7.69 10.58
N GLY A 455 -9.15 8.78 10.24
CA GLY A 455 -9.34 9.92 11.14
C GLY A 455 -8.19 10.93 11.18
N VAL A 456 -7.04 10.67 10.55
CA VAL A 456 -5.92 11.62 10.46
C VAL A 456 -5.67 12.04 9.01
N MET A 457 -5.45 11.07 8.11
CA MET A 457 -5.07 11.32 6.73
C MET A 457 -5.88 10.41 5.79
N PRO A 458 -6.82 10.97 5.01
CA PRO A 458 -7.63 10.18 4.09
C PRO A 458 -6.82 9.76 2.84
N PRO A 459 -6.94 8.50 2.37
CA PRO A 459 -6.24 7.99 1.19
C PRO A 459 -6.99 8.32 -0.12
N GLY A 460 -6.27 8.28 -1.24
CA GLY A 460 -6.88 8.37 -2.57
C GLY A 460 -6.57 9.67 -3.32
N ALA A 461 -7.37 9.93 -4.35
CA ALA A 461 -7.24 11.08 -5.23
C ALA A 461 -8.10 12.25 -4.75
N PHE A 462 -7.51 13.42 -4.64
CA PHE A 462 -8.17 14.64 -4.18
C PHE A 462 -7.64 15.86 -4.93
N ASP A 463 -8.46 16.91 -4.95
CA ASP A 463 -8.02 18.24 -5.39
C ASP A 463 -6.97 18.77 -4.42
N GLN A 464 -5.84 19.25 -4.94
CA GLN A 464 -4.72 19.77 -4.14
C GLN A 464 -5.00 21.20 -3.63
N ARG A 465 -6.05 21.35 -2.84
CA ARG A 465 -6.46 22.59 -2.19
C ARG A 465 -6.44 22.49 -0.68
N ASP A 466 -6.15 23.62 -0.04
CA ASP A 466 -6.24 23.78 1.41
C ASP A 466 -7.69 23.64 1.89
N ASP A 467 -8.07 22.41 2.26
CA ASP A 467 -9.42 22.02 2.69
C ASP A 467 -9.37 21.48 4.13
N ALA A 468 -10.25 22.00 5.00
CA ALA A 468 -10.29 21.67 6.43
C ALA A 468 -10.56 20.19 6.76
N ARG A 469 -10.99 19.39 5.77
CA ARG A 469 -11.09 17.91 5.89
C ARG A 469 -9.73 17.26 6.17
N PHE A 470 -8.64 17.85 5.67
CA PHE A 470 -7.30 17.29 5.80
C PHE A 470 -6.58 17.84 7.04
N PHE A 471 -5.79 16.97 7.68
CA PHE A 471 -4.99 17.39 8.83
C PHE A 471 -3.93 18.43 8.42
N GLY A 472 -3.81 19.50 9.21
CA GLY A 472 -2.83 20.57 8.95
C GLY A 472 -3.31 21.64 7.97
N CYS A 473 -4.44 21.45 7.30
CA CYS A 473 -5.09 22.45 6.46
C CYS A 473 -5.87 23.48 7.29
N ALA A 474 -5.87 24.73 6.83
CA ALA A 474 -6.63 25.84 7.41
C ALA A 474 -8.00 26.03 6.75
N GLY A 475 -8.25 25.37 5.60
CA GLY A 475 -9.52 25.44 4.89
C GLY A 475 -9.69 26.72 4.07
N THR A 476 -8.59 27.30 3.58
CA THR A 476 -8.65 28.54 2.78
C THR A 476 -9.16 28.34 1.35
N GLY A 477 -9.24 27.09 0.88
CA GLY A 477 -9.64 26.75 -0.49
C GLY A 477 -8.60 27.09 -1.57
N ARG A 478 -7.44 27.63 -1.17
CA ARG A 478 -6.33 27.97 -2.05
C ARG A 478 -5.60 26.72 -2.52
N ASP A 479 -5.03 26.80 -3.71
CA ASP A 479 -4.18 25.75 -4.25
C ASP A 479 -2.94 25.57 -3.35
N ILE A 480 -2.58 24.33 -3.02
CA ILE A 480 -1.38 24.04 -2.22
C ILE A 480 -0.10 24.53 -2.91
N GLY A 481 -0.09 24.59 -4.24
CA GLY A 481 1.00 25.15 -5.04
C GLY A 481 1.17 26.66 -4.94
N GLU A 482 0.27 27.37 -4.25
CA GLU A 482 0.41 28.80 -3.92
C GLU A 482 1.16 29.03 -2.60
N ARG A 483 1.51 27.98 -1.86
CA ARG A 483 2.31 28.14 -0.64
C ARG A 483 3.75 28.50 -0.98
N ASP A 484 4.35 29.39 -0.19
CA ASP A 484 5.74 29.83 -0.38
C ASP A 484 6.79 28.71 -0.19
N ASP A 485 6.40 27.58 0.40
CA ASP A 485 7.23 26.39 0.60
C ASP A 485 6.93 25.25 -0.39
N VAL A 486 6.18 25.54 -1.47
CA VAL A 486 5.89 24.61 -2.57
C VAL A 486 6.28 25.25 -3.90
N LEU A 487 7.25 24.66 -4.59
CA LEU A 487 7.61 25.06 -5.95
C LEU A 487 6.75 24.29 -6.95
N CYS A 488 5.94 24.99 -7.73
CA CYS A 488 5.06 24.36 -8.72
C CYS A 488 5.56 24.55 -10.15
N PHE A 489 5.74 23.45 -10.86
CA PHE A 489 6.13 23.40 -12.27
C PHE A 489 5.01 22.82 -13.14
N ARG A 490 4.65 23.51 -14.23
CA ARG A 490 3.52 23.12 -15.09
C ARG A 490 3.91 23.07 -16.56
N SER A 491 3.41 22.05 -17.26
CA SER A 491 3.47 22.05 -18.72
C SER A 491 2.54 23.13 -19.29
N ALA A 492 2.74 23.50 -20.55
CA ALA A 492 1.65 24.10 -21.33
C ALA A 492 0.44 23.14 -21.35
N PRO A 493 -0.80 23.62 -21.58
CA PRO A 493 -1.92 22.72 -21.83
C PRO A 493 -1.55 21.76 -22.94
N LEU A 494 -1.73 20.47 -22.70
CA LEU A 494 -1.26 19.43 -23.60
C LEU A 494 -1.98 19.52 -24.93
N ALA A 495 -1.23 19.72 -26.01
CA ALA A 495 -1.78 19.71 -27.37
C ALA A 495 -2.10 18.28 -27.86
N ARG A 496 -1.52 17.27 -27.22
CA ARG A 496 -1.75 15.84 -27.45
C ARG A 496 -1.77 15.14 -26.11
N ALA A 497 -2.63 14.12 -25.98
CA ALA A 497 -2.67 13.33 -24.77
C ALA A 497 -1.35 12.60 -24.52
N VAL A 498 -1.06 12.31 -23.25
CA VAL A 498 0.12 11.57 -22.81
C VAL A 498 -0.31 10.46 -21.87
N ASP A 499 -0.06 9.21 -22.27
CA ASP A 499 -0.29 8.04 -21.41
C ASP A 499 1.03 7.71 -20.69
N ILE A 500 0.98 7.56 -19.37
CA ILE A 500 2.11 7.08 -18.57
C ILE A 500 1.77 5.79 -17.85
N ALA A 501 2.76 4.92 -17.63
CA ALA A 501 2.65 3.77 -16.75
C ALA A 501 4.02 3.36 -16.20
N GLY A 502 4.26 3.58 -14.90
CA GLY A 502 5.53 3.24 -14.26
C GLY A 502 5.87 4.15 -13.07
N PRO A 503 7.02 3.91 -12.40
CA PRO A 503 7.53 4.79 -11.35
C PRO A 503 7.83 6.19 -11.89
N ILE A 504 7.57 7.20 -11.07
CA ILE A 504 7.82 8.60 -11.42
C ILE A 504 9.11 9.04 -10.75
N ARG A 505 10.05 9.56 -11.56
CA ARG A 505 11.36 9.99 -11.05
C ARG A 505 11.58 11.45 -11.35
N VAL A 506 12.17 12.17 -10.40
CA VAL A 506 12.60 13.54 -10.60
C VAL A 506 14.06 13.64 -10.22
N ARG A 507 14.89 14.09 -11.16
CA ARG A 507 16.29 14.42 -10.91
C ARG A 507 16.39 15.91 -10.63
N LEU A 508 16.84 16.26 -9.44
CA LEU A 508 16.94 17.63 -8.96
C LEU A 508 18.38 17.94 -8.59
N PHE A 509 18.81 19.15 -8.92
CA PHE A 509 19.99 19.76 -8.33
C PHE A 509 19.53 20.64 -7.19
N VAL A 510 19.91 20.31 -5.95
CA VAL A 510 19.42 20.98 -4.75
C VAL A 510 20.56 21.43 -3.86
N SER A 511 20.33 22.50 -3.10
CA SER A 511 21.20 22.90 -1.99
C SER A 511 20.37 23.36 -0.80
N SER A 512 20.93 23.27 0.40
CA SER A 512 20.31 23.74 1.64
C SER A 512 21.36 24.45 2.50
N ASP A 513 20.94 25.39 3.35
CA ASP A 513 21.77 25.92 4.43
C ASP A 513 21.88 24.96 5.64
N CYS A 514 21.06 23.90 5.65
CA CYS A 514 21.08 22.85 6.67
C CYS A 514 21.90 21.64 6.23
N ARG A 515 22.35 20.86 7.22
CA ARG A 515 23.13 19.62 6.99
C ARG A 515 22.27 18.44 6.52
N ASP A 516 20.96 18.54 6.71
CA ASP A 516 19.94 17.62 6.24
C ASP A 516 18.61 18.36 6.09
N THR A 517 17.78 17.86 5.18
CA THR A 517 16.37 18.25 4.95
C THR A 517 15.75 17.12 4.11
N ASP A 518 14.44 17.14 3.94
CA ASP A 518 13.78 16.28 2.96
C ASP A 518 13.51 17.05 1.66
N ILE A 519 13.36 16.32 0.56
CA ILE A 519 12.80 16.81 -0.71
C ILE A 519 11.59 15.93 -1.04
N THR A 520 10.43 16.55 -1.26
CA THR A 520 9.21 15.87 -1.70
C THR A 520 8.87 16.24 -3.13
N ILE A 521 8.24 15.29 -3.83
CA ILE A 521 7.65 15.48 -5.16
C ILE A 521 6.20 15.02 -5.14
N LYS A 522 5.35 15.66 -5.94
CA LYS A 522 3.98 15.20 -6.19
C LYS A 522 3.63 15.42 -7.67
N LEU A 523 3.29 14.34 -8.36
CA LEU A 523 2.79 14.38 -9.73
C LEU A 523 1.28 14.61 -9.70
N ILE A 524 0.81 15.56 -10.51
CA ILE A 524 -0.57 16.02 -10.55
C ILE A 524 -1.06 16.06 -12.00
N ASP A 525 -2.27 15.54 -12.22
CA ASP A 525 -3.07 15.79 -13.43
C ASP A 525 -3.95 17.02 -13.18
N GLU A 526 -3.59 18.14 -13.81
CA GLU A 526 -4.25 19.42 -13.61
C GLU A 526 -5.30 19.66 -14.70
N TYR A 527 -6.56 19.49 -14.31
CA TYR A 527 -7.72 19.72 -15.15
C TYR A 527 -7.94 21.22 -15.40
N PRO A 528 -8.34 21.62 -16.62
CA PRO A 528 -8.68 23.00 -16.89
C PRO A 528 -9.97 23.42 -16.17
N PRO A 529 -10.11 24.72 -15.85
CA PRO A 529 -11.36 25.28 -15.36
C PRO A 529 -12.56 24.99 -16.27
N HIS A 530 -13.68 24.60 -15.68
CA HIS A 530 -14.97 24.47 -16.36
C HIS A 530 -16.13 24.63 -15.36
N ALA A 531 -17.38 24.43 -15.79
CA ALA A 531 -18.57 24.75 -14.99
C ALA A 531 -18.62 24.08 -13.60
N ASP A 532 -18.21 22.81 -13.49
CA ASP A 532 -18.31 22.02 -12.25
C ASP A 532 -17.11 22.27 -11.31
N TYR A 533 -15.99 22.72 -11.90
CA TYR A 533 -14.71 23.03 -11.25
C TYR A 533 -14.17 24.35 -11.83
N PRO A 534 -14.70 25.52 -11.40
CA PRO A 534 -14.40 26.83 -12.01
C PRO A 534 -12.96 27.30 -11.83
N HIS A 535 -12.19 26.61 -10.99
CA HIS A 535 -10.77 26.87 -10.77
C HIS A 535 -9.89 25.71 -11.25
N GLY A 536 -10.45 24.77 -12.02
CA GLY A 536 -9.81 23.51 -12.36
C GLY A 536 -9.83 22.52 -11.20
N PHE A 537 -9.21 21.36 -11.42
CA PHE A 537 -9.05 20.30 -10.42
C PHE A 537 -7.62 19.75 -10.52
N ALA A 538 -6.83 19.89 -9.45
CA ALA A 538 -5.47 19.41 -9.38
C ALA A 538 -5.47 18.01 -8.73
N MET A 539 -5.60 16.96 -9.53
CA MET A 539 -5.68 15.59 -9.02
C MET A 539 -4.29 15.03 -8.73
N ASN A 540 -3.99 14.67 -7.47
CA ASN A 540 -2.75 13.96 -7.16
C ASN A 540 -2.74 12.54 -7.77
N LEU A 541 -1.62 12.17 -8.40
CA LEU A 541 -1.41 10.84 -8.97
C LEU A 541 -0.48 9.98 -8.13
N SER A 542 0.65 10.54 -7.71
CA SER A 542 1.67 9.85 -6.91
C SER A 542 2.58 10.86 -6.23
N ASP A 543 3.13 10.51 -5.08
CA ASP A 543 4.06 11.32 -4.31
C ASP A 543 5.29 10.53 -3.85
N GLY A 544 6.38 11.27 -3.69
CA GLY A 544 7.70 10.75 -3.32
C GLY A 544 8.40 11.68 -2.35
N ILE A 545 9.29 11.10 -1.56
CA ILE A 545 10.15 11.83 -0.63
C ILE A 545 11.55 11.25 -0.69
N LEU A 546 12.56 12.09 -0.44
CA LEU A 546 13.94 11.70 -0.20
C LEU A 546 14.49 12.53 0.97
N ARG A 547 14.95 11.85 2.02
CA ARG A 547 15.74 12.47 3.08
C ARG A 547 17.19 12.58 2.65
N LEU A 548 17.71 13.81 2.55
CA LEU A 548 18.95 14.10 1.81
C LEU A 548 20.20 13.43 2.38
N ARG A 549 20.21 13.08 3.68
CA ARG A 549 21.31 12.28 4.24
C ARG A 549 21.48 10.92 3.54
N TYR A 550 20.43 10.37 2.92
CA TYR A 550 20.48 9.06 2.24
C TYR A 550 20.65 9.13 0.73
N ARG A 551 20.90 10.32 0.16
CA ARG A 551 21.00 10.54 -1.30
C ARG A 551 22.01 9.62 -2.00
N ASP A 552 23.11 9.28 -1.33
CA ASP A 552 24.19 8.46 -1.88
C ASP A 552 24.16 7.00 -1.37
N SER A 553 23.55 6.76 -0.20
CA SER A 553 23.54 5.45 0.45
C SER A 553 22.46 5.37 1.53
N TRP A 554 21.69 4.29 1.49
CA TRP A 554 20.71 3.96 2.52
C TRP A 554 21.36 3.44 3.82
N GLN A 555 22.60 2.94 3.75
CA GLN A 555 23.32 2.34 4.88
C GLN A 555 24.30 3.30 5.56
N GLN A 556 24.84 4.26 4.80
CA GLN A 556 25.87 5.17 5.26
C GLN A 556 25.41 6.60 4.97
N PRO A 557 24.64 7.21 5.88
CA PRO A 557 24.14 8.56 5.65
C PRO A 557 25.30 9.56 5.55
N ARG A 558 25.17 10.50 4.61
CA ARG A 558 26.15 11.57 4.37
C ARG A 558 25.49 12.92 4.58
N TRP A 559 26.07 13.76 5.43
CA TRP A 559 25.58 15.13 5.62
C TRP A 559 25.84 16.01 4.40
N LEU A 560 25.00 17.03 4.22
CA LEU A 560 25.29 18.14 3.30
C LEU A 560 26.27 19.11 3.95
N ALA A 561 27.18 19.67 3.16
CA ALA A 561 27.80 20.94 3.53
C ALA A 561 26.81 22.09 3.20
N PRO A 562 26.59 23.06 4.12
CA PRO A 562 25.71 24.19 3.83
C PRO A 562 26.08 24.91 2.52
N GLY A 563 25.10 25.04 1.62
CA GLY A 563 25.25 25.63 0.29
C GLY A 563 25.84 24.71 -0.79
N GLU A 564 26.20 23.46 -0.47
CA GLU A 564 26.64 22.47 -1.45
C GLU A 564 25.49 22.12 -2.40
N VAL A 565 25.76 22.15 -3.70
CA VAL A 565 24.82 21.69 -4.73
C VAL A 565 25.02 20.20 -4.95
N VAL A 566 23.96 19.42 -4.77
CA VAL A 566 23.97 17.97 -4.97
C VAL A 566 22.90 17.57 -6.00
N GLU A 567 23.22 16.61 -6.87
CA GLU A 567 22.22 15.95 -7.72
C GLU A 567 21.55 14.83 -6.90
N VAL A 568 20.23 14.79 -6.92
CA VAL A 568 19.42 13.77 -6.24
C VAL A 568 18.33 13.23 -7.15
N GLU A 569 17.96 11.96 -6.98
CA GLU A 569 16.81 11.35 -7.65
C GLU A 569 15.74 11.04 -6.59
N VAL A 570 14.59 11.69 -6.71
CA VAL A 570 13.41 11.40 -5.88
C VAL A 570 12.48 10.51 -6.70
N GLU A 571 12.14 9.35 -6.15
CA GLU A 571 11.21 8.40 -6.78
C GLU A 571 9.87 8.41 -6.03
N ALA A 572 8.79 8.65 -6.76
CA ALA A 572 7.42 8.40 -6.32
C ALA A 572 6.96 7.04 -6.84
N PHE A 573 6.01 6.42 -6.14
CA PHE A 573 5.49 5.12 -6.52
C PHE A 573 4.88 5.12 -7.93
N ALA A 574 4.84 3.95 -8.54
CA ALA A 574 4.30 3.80 -9.88
C ALA A 574 2.82 4.20 -9.97
N THR A 575 2.45 4.77 -11.11
CA THR A 575 1.05 5.08 -11.43
C THR A 575 0.82 4.82 -12.92
N ALA A 576 -0.44 4.81 -13.34
CA ALA A 576 -0.81 4.78 -14.74
C ALA A 576 -1.94 5.77 -15.02
N ASN A 577 -1.66 6.80 -15.84
CA ASN A 577 -2.59 7.89 -16.10
C ASN A 577 -2.57 8.33 -17.57
N HIS A 578 -3.74 8.67 -18.11
CA HIS A 578 -3.97 9.36 -19.36
C HIS A 578 -4.15 10.86 -19.07
N PHE A 579 -3.12 11.67 -19.31
CA PHE A 579 -3.27 13.12 -19.31
C PHE A 579 -3.96 13.54 -20.61
N ALA A 580 -5.20 14.02 -20.51
CA ALA A 580 -5.99 14.37 -21.68
C ALA A 580 -5.52 15.69 -22.35
N VAL A 581 -5.95 15.91 -23.59
CA VAL A 581 -5.73 17.19 -24.29
C VAL A 581 -6.32 18.34 -23.47
N GLY A 582 -5.56 19.42 -23.31
CA GLY A 582 -5.94 20.58 -22.52
C GLY A 582 -5.64 20.48 -21.03
N HIS A 583 -5.38 19.28 -20.49
CA HIS A 583 -4.83 19.13 -19.14
C HIS A 583 -3.38 19.61 -19.09
N ARG A 584 -2.82 19.73 -17.89
CA ARG A 584 -1.39 19.97 -17.68
C ARG A 584 -0.79 18.86 -16.85
N ILE A 585 0.46 18.54 -17.17
CA ILE A 585 1.33 17.79 -16.26
C ILE A 585 1.86 18.81 -15.27
N ARG A 586 1.56 18.61 -13.99
CA ARG A 586 2.05 19.44 -12.90
C ARG A 586 2.93 18.63 -11.95
N LEU A 587 4.04 19.23 -11.56
CA LEU A 587 4.96 18.72 -10.55
C LEU A 587 5.08 19.74 -9.42
N ASP A 588 4.73 19.34 -8.21
CA ASP A 588 5.00 20.12 -7.00
C ASP A 588 6.25 19.56 -6.31
N VAL A 589 7.16 20.46 -5.92
CA VAL A 589 8.39 20.15 -5.17
C VAL A 589 8.35 20.90 -3.83
N SER A 590 8.60 20.20 -2.73
CA SER A 590 8.68 20.81 -1.39
C SER A 590 9.69 20.04 -0.53
N SER A 591 9.61 20.18 0.78
CA SER A 591 10.44 19.48 1.77
C SER A 591 9.61 18.85 2.89
N SER A 592 8.29 18.75 2.70
CA SER A 592 7.40 18.02 3.61
C SER A 592 6.15 17.52 2.92
N ASN A 593 5.55 16.48 3.52
CA ASN A 593 4.21 15.96 3.22
C ASN A 593 3.69 15.33 4.53
N TYR A 594 3.17 16.17 5.42
CA TYR A 594 2.85 15.82 6.80
C TYR A 594 1.33 15.70 7.01
N PRO A 595 0.81 14.65 7.66
CA PRO A 595 1.54 13.66 8.44
C PRO A 595 1.85 12.34 7.72
N HIS A 596 1.81 12.23 6.39
CA HIS A 596 2.20 10.99 5.70
C HIS A 596 3.61 10.55 6.16
N PHE A 597 4.58 11.45 6.09
CA PHE A 597 5.95 11.22 6.56
C PHE A 597 6.25 12.00 7.85
N ASP A 598 7.25 11.52 8.61
CA ASP A 598 7.82 12.25 9.72
C ASP A 598 8.51 13.55 9.28
N LEU A 599 8.57 14.52 10.20
CA LEU A 599 9.23 15.80 9.95
C LEU A 599 10.75 15.62 9.99
N ASN A 600 11.46 16.17 9.01
CA ASN A 600 12.88 16.40 9.15
C ASN A 600 13.11 17.62 10.05
N PRO A 601 13.86 17.51 11.16
CA PRO A 601 14.12 18.66 12.03
C PRO A 601 15.09 19.67 11.42
N ASN A 602 15.68 19.37 10.26
CA ASN A 602 16.76 20.11 9.61
C ASN A 602 18.03 20.20 10.47
N THR A 603 18.28 19.13 11.25
CA THR A 603 19.44 18.96 12.13
C THR A 603 20.12 17.61 11.87
N ASP A 604 21.26 17.36 12.52
CA ASP A 604 21.99 16.09 12.45
C ASP A 604 21.50 15.04 13.46
N THR A 605 20.35 15.29 14.10
CA THR A 605 19.75 14.33 15.03
C THR A 605 19.22 13.09 14.32
N ALA A 606 19.22 11.96 15.04
CA ALA A 606 18.66 10.70 14.55
C ALA A 606 17.13 10.78 14.44
N PRO A 607 16.51 10.07 13.47
CA PRO A 607 15.06 9.96 13.38
C PRO A 607 14.41 9.53 14.69
N GLY A 608 13.24 10.10 15.01
CA GLY A 608 12.52 9.83 16.26
C GLY A 608 13.16 10.39 17.55
N ARG A 609 14.34 11.02 17.48
CA ARG A 609 15.10 11.49 18.66
C ARG A 609 15.32 12.99 18.74
N TRP A 610 14.86 13.75 17.75
CA TRP A 610 15.01 15.20 17.74
C TRP A 610 14.20 15.85 18.86
N ARG A 611 14.66 17.03 19.32
CA ARG A 611 14.03 17.86 20.37
C ARG A 611 13.92 19.31 19.95
N GLU A 612 14.77 19.72 19.03
CA GLU A 612 14.81 21.04 18.43
C GLU A 612 14.77 20.87 16.91
N SER A 613 14.18 21.85 16.25
CA SER A 613 14.14 21.97 14.80
C SER A 613 14.46 23.40 14.40
N ARG A 614 14.81 23.59 13.13
CA ARG A 614 15.03 24.92 12.56
C ARG A 614 14.47 25.00 11.14
N PRO A 615 14.14 26.20 10.64
CA PRO A 615 13.88 26.38 9.22
C PRO A 615 15.12 26.05 8.38
N ALA A 616 14.88 25.50 7.18
CA ALA A 616 15.87 25.28 6.14
C ALA A 616 15.57 26.16 4.92
N HIS A 617 16.57 26.89 4.45
CA HIS A 617 16.55 27.63 3.20
C HIS A 617 17.03 26.71 2.09
N ASN A 618 16.07 26.20 1.32
CA ASN A 618 16.29 25.23 0.27
C ASN A 618 16.24 25.91 -1.10
N ARG A 619 17.04 25.40 -2.03
CA ARG A 619 17.12 25.90 -3.40
C ARG A 619 17.11 24.75 -4.39
N VAL A 620 16.31 24.88 -5.44
CA VAL A 620 16.38 24.03 -6.64
C VAL A 620 17.11 24.80 -7.74
N HIS A 621 18.18 24.23 -8.26
CA HIS A 621 18.99 24.80 -9.34
C HIS A 621 18.42 24.35 -10.69
N LEU A 622 18.31 25.31 -11.62
CA LEU A 622 17.54 25.21 -12.86
C LEU A 622 18.31 25.81 -14.05
N ASP A 623 19.62 26.00 -13.92
CA ASP A 623 20.47 26.54 -14.98
C ASP A 623 20.96 25.44 -15.94
N ARG A 624 21.60 25.86 -17.03
CA ARG A 624 22.12 24.95 -18.06
C ARG A 624 23.14 23.91 -17.55
N ALA A 625 23.83 24.16 -16.44
CA ALA A 625 24.76 23.21 -15.82
C ALA A 625 24.04 22.27 -14.83
N HIS A 626 22.86 22.67 -14.36
CA HIS A 626 22.03 21.95 -13.40
C HIS A 626 20.61 21.70 -13.94
N PRO A 627 20.43 20.90 -15.02
CA PRO A 627 19.15 20.71 -15.68
C PRO A 627 18.24 19.73 -14.91
N SER A 628 17.66 20.22 -13.81
CA SER A 628 16.63 19.52 -13.04
C SER A 628 15.45 19.13 -13.94
N ARG A 629 14.95 17.89 -13.82
CA ARG A 629 13.97 17.31 -14.74
C ARG A 629 13.11 16.21 -14.12
N LEU A 630 11.84 16.19 -14.51
CA LEU A 630 10.91 15.09 -14.34
C LEU A 630 11.16 14.04 -15.44
N LEU A 631 11.15 12.76 -15.06
CA LEU A 631 11.26 11.62 -15.95
C LEU A 631 9.94 10.84 -15.89
N LEU A 632 9.19 10.87 -17.00
CA LEU A 632 7.91 10.18 -17.11
C LEU A 632 8.05 8.87 -17.89
N PRO A 633 7.43 7.76 -17.42
CA PRO A 633 7.39 6.49 -18.13
C PRO A 633 6.24 6.51 -19.15
N VAL A 634 6.48 7.08 -20.32
CA VAL A 634 5.47 7.31 -21.36
C VAL A 634 5.23 6.03 -22.16
N LEU A 635 3.96 5.65 -22.26
CA LEU A 635 3.49 4.55 -23.10
C LEU A 635 3.56 4.93 -24.59
N PRO A 636 3.76 3.94 -25.49
CA PRO A 636 3.69 4.21 -26.91
C PRO A 636 2.28 4.70 -27.28
N VAL A 637 2.22 5.71 -28.16
CA VAL A 637 0.93 6.17 -28.71
C VAL A 637 0.31 4.97 -29.44
N ALA A 638 -0.84 4.48 -28.94
CA ALA A 638 -1.59 3.49 -29.68
C ALA A 638 -1.92 4.08 -31.06
N SER A 639 -1.45 3.44 -32.12
CA SER A 639 -1.91 3.81 -33.47
C SER A 639 -3.44 3.64 -33.46
N PRO A 640 -4.22 4.63 -33.92
CA PRO A 640 -5.66 4.43 -34.02
C PRO A 640 -5.90 3.19 -34.90
N ALA A 641 -6.57 2.20 -34.32
CA ALA A 641 -6.97 0.98 -35.01
C ALA A 641 -8.03 1.28 -36.07
#